data_AF-A0A2T2R050-F1
#
_entry.id   AF-A0A2T2R050-F1
#
_cell.length_a   1.000
_cell.length_b   1.000
_cell.length_c   1.000
_cell.angle_alpha   90.00
_cell.angle_beta   90.00
_cell.angle_gamma   90.00
#
_symmetry.space_group_name_H-M   'P 1'
#
loop_
_entity.id
_entity.type
_entity.pdbx_description
1 polymer ?
#
loop_
_entity_poly.entity_id
_entity_poly.type
_entity_poly.pdbx_seq_one_letter_code
_entity_poly.pdbx_strand_id
1 'polypeptide(L)'
;MKKTSLLFAAAFILFLLPVSVSAANHGNNSQSNSCPLKPGNFYTHKTTKSIWQVVPSENGACTKRAVKSSKVYFTYENSWDAVKTVSADKIKNIKDSSLGFLPWGPKYNPKGGALVKTTDDNKVYLLLNDKKYWITDASKFQKLNYKWSWIEDVDSKLLKKYKSGGQIDFTDHHPAGSLVKYSNSNEVYRLEKRNGKLEKRPIANQEVFNKLGYRFNRVVTINEGETYSTGTPITLDNLGKIIGEKSSSKNMKKEDNQETKNLSINLYPAQKNGKWGYIDKKGNWKIEPRFNYAKPFFEGRAAVNIITSTTFDDKKSKWGIIDKSGQFIVKPEYYSTAITGIPRSPIGHYSEGLAPVNARSTFGSYKKSTGTKKVFYFNKDGNKKLSGKFKKVGQFSDGLAPILNKNDEIGYIDKQGNIVIQPQYGEGLTYANGLIPVKPKGKTFGGWKFVDKQNNVVLPGPYGEARSFHNGLAKVEENDEMKYINTKGKTVFSVDSFGSDNTSFRENRAIVEKSSGDFDSYKAIVDLKGDVVYNLSNLDSKVCAAEPYHNGLAQIILSSDGSCSNSESRSTSEAFLDVAKFSTTSVYAYIDKQGNIVYKGKPGSNKLMNSVSETERKSIKQLFNSSKTAVESENWKEYLGKYTKKGRSNLLKKYYTSLAFAIGFLGESEMKQEKIDKIKNRWKQLLKDFNLANIKDKDSSKDGESQLKQKFNSMNLQRKSEFLSRIMGLFKEAGEDKKPQFGNLIDFKIEGNKGAILIERKESDGDTEEKSKTIIKENGNWKWSESF
;
A
#
# COMPACT_ATOMS: atom_id res chain seq x y z
N MET A 1 1.62 -51.23 -57.94
CA MET A 1 0.99 -52.26 -58.79
C MET A 1 -0.38 -52.57 -58.22
N LYS A 2 -1.42 -52.50 -59.07
CA LYS A 2 -2.69 -53.26 -59.08
C LYS A 2 -3.35 -53.61 -57.72
N LYS A 3 -4.65 -53.41 -57.46
CA LYS A 3 -5.82 -52.99 -58.24
C LYS A 3 -7.02 -53.09 -57.27
N THR A 4 -8.00 -52.19 -57.37
CA THR A 4 -9.47 -52.42 -57.46
C THR A 4 -10.08 -53.66 -56.78
N SER A 5 -11.29 -53.72 -56.22
CA SER A 5 -12.49 -52.86 -56.14
C SER A 5 -13.65 -53.78 -55.69
N LEU A 6 -14.75 -53.21 -55.15
CA LEU A 6 -16.17 -53.61 -55.38
C LEU A 6 -16.64 -55.01 -54.89
N LEU A 7 -17.89 -55.32 -54.51
CA LEU A 7 -19.20 -54.69 -54.25
C LEU A 7 -20.16 -55.88 -53.96
N PHE A 8 -21.40 -55.59 -53.53
CA PHE A 8 -22.60 -56.45 -53.39
C PHE A 8 -22.73 -57.34 -52.15
N ALA A 9 -23.88 -57.61 -51.51
CA ALA A 9 -25.24 -57.04 -51.38
C ALA A 9 -26.21 -58.22 -51.14
N ALA A 10 -27.36 -57.92 -50.50
CA ALA A 10 -28.62 -58.70 -50.43
C ALA A 10 -28.59 -60.01 -49.60
N ALA A 11 -29.31 -60.15 -48.48
CA ALA A 11 -30.77 -60.09 -48.21
C ALA A 11 -31.48 -61.44 -48.42
N PHE A 12 -32.16 -61.98 -47.40
CA PHE A 12 -33.60 -62.37 -47.38
C PHE A 12 -33.98 -63.33 -46.21
N ILE A 13 -35.12 -62.98 -45.58
CA ILE A 13 -36.23 -63.82 -45.05
C ILE A 13 -35.97 -64.80 -43.89
N LEU A 14 -36.55 -64.63 -42.69
CA LEU A 14 -37.95 -64.74 -42.18
C LEU A 14 -38.44 -66.19 -41.90
N PHE A 15 -38.93 -66.38 -40.66
CA PHE A 15 -39.95 -67.34 -40.16
C PHE A 15 -39.58 -68.80 -39.77
N LEU A 16 -39.56 -69.08 -38.44
CA LEU A 16 -40.59 -69.80 -37.65
C LEU A 16 -39.99 -70.52 -36.42
N LEU A 17 -40.55 -70.22 -35.24
CA LEU A 17 -40.49 -71.00 -33.99
C LEU A 17 -41.30 -72.32 -34.13
N PRO A 18 -41.30 -73.32 -33.21
CA PRO A 18 -40.82 -73.33 -31.81
C PRO A 18 -40.11 -74.63 -31.34
N VAL A 19 -39.28 -74.55 -30.28
CA VAL A 19 -39.14 -75.65 -29.29
C VAL A 19 -38.82 -75.04 -27.92
N SER A 20 -39.61 -75.43 -26.92
CA SER A 20 -39.48 -75.05 -25.50
C SER A 20 -38.61 -76.06 -24.74
N VAL A 21 -38.26 -75.70 -23.49
CA VAL A 21 -37.63 -76.50 -22.40
C VAL A 21 -36.08 -76.47 -22.42
N SER A 22 -35.32 -76.14 -21.37
CA SER A 22 -35.57 -75.78 -19.97
C SER A 22 -34.41 -74.89 -19.45
N ALA A 23 -34.74 -74.12 -18.42
CA ALA A 23 -33.95 -73.23 -17.57
C ALA A 23 -32.44 -73.51 -17.39
N ALA A 24 -31.65 -72.45 -17.58
CA ALA A 24 -30.52 -72.12 -16.69
C ALA A 24 -30.42 -70.60 -16.55
N ASN A 25 -30.59 -70.15 -15.31
CA ASN A 25 -30.57 -68.76 -14.87
C ASN A 25 -29.20 -68.12 -15.11
N HIS A 26 -29.11 -67.19 -16.06
CA HIS A 26 -28.17 -66.08 -15.97
C HIS A 26 -28.91 -64.79 -16.27
N GLY A 27 -29.18 -64.03 -15.20
CA GLY A 27 -29.77 -62.70 -15.27
C GLY A 27 -28.91 -61.79 -16.13
N ASN A 28 -29.36 -61.56 -17.36
CA ASN A 28 -28.95 -60.43 -18.17
C ASN A 28 -29.42 -59.16 -17.44
N ASN A 29 -28.49 -58.52 -16.74
CA ASN A 29 -28.70 -57.18 -16.21
C ASN A 29 -28.62 -56.22 -17.40
N SER A 30 -29.76 -55.94 -18.02
CA SER A 30 -29.91 -54.83 -18.96
C SER A 30 -29.53 -53.55 -18.22
N GLN A 31 -28.29 -53.09 -18.38
CA GLN A 31 -27.89 -51.78 -17.87
C GLN A 31 -28.76 -50.74 -18.58
N SER A 32 -29.69 -50.17 -17.82
CA SER A 32 -30.49 -49.03 -18.23
C SER A 32 -29.56 -47.92 -18.71
N ASN A 33 -29.68 -47.51 -19.98
CA ASN A 33 -29.01 -46.34 -20.58
C ASN A 33 -29.42 -44.99 -19.94
N SER A 34 -30.01 -44.99 -18.75
CA SER A 34 -30.48 -43.81 -18.05
C SER A 34 -29.35 -43.14 -17.27
N CYS A 35 -29.19 -41.83 -17.45
CA CYS A 35 -28.22 -41.03 -16.70
C CYS A 35 -28.38 -41.21 -15.16
N PRO A 36 -27.31 -41.58 -14.42
CA PRO A 36 -27.40 -41.87 -12.98
C PRO A 36 -27.59 -40.63 -12.10
N LEU A 37 -27.47 -39.42 -12.66
CA LEU A 37 -27.64 -38.14 -11.98
C LEU A 37 -28.51 -37.21 -12.82
N LYS A 38 -29.23 -36.27 -12.21
CA LYS A 38 -30.11 -35.37 -12.97
C LYS A 38 -29.27 -34.38 -13.80
N PRO A 39 -29.40 -34.34 -15.14
CA PRO A 39 -28.69 -33.36 -15.95
C PRO A 39 -29.08 -31.92 -15.59
N GLY A 40 -28.16 -30.98 -15.82
CA GLY A 40 -28.26 -29.57 -15.44
C GLY A 40 -27.76 -29.26 -14.03
N ASN A 41 -27.79 -30.22 -13.11
CA ASN A 41 -27.31 -30.03 -11.73
C ASN A 41 -25.78 -30.13 -11.62
N PHE A 42 -25.27 -29.54 -10.55
CA PHE A 42 -23.86 -29.60 -10.17
C PHE A 42 -23.63 -30.62 -9.07
N TYR A 43 -22.54 -31.36 -9.17
CA TYR A 43 -22.21 -32.45 -8.26
C TYR A 43 -20.74 -32.43 -7.83
N THR A 44 -20.50 -32.96 -6.63
CA THR A 44 -19.16 -33.20 -6.05
C THR A 44 -19.16 -34.50 -5.25
N HIS A 45 -17.99 -34.97 -4.80
CA HIS A 45 -17.89 -36.11 -3.86
C HIS A 45 -16.93 -35.77 -2.71
N LYS A 46 -17.09 -36.44 -1.57
CA LYS A 46 -16.44 -36.07 -0.29
C LYS A 46 -14.91 -35.93 -0.34
N THR A 47 -14.25 -36.69 -1.20
CA THR A 47 -12.78 -36.75 -1.29
C THR A 47 -12.18 -35.79 -2.33
N THR A 48 -12.97 -34.97 -3.01
CA THR A 48 -12.49 -33.99 -3.99
C THR A 48 -13.05 -32.61 -3.73
N LYS A 49 -12.33 -31.59 -4.22
CA LYS A 49 -12.82 -30.21 -4.32
C LYS A 49 -13.35 -29.87 -5.72
N SER A 50 -13.32 -30.84 -6.64
CA SER A 50 -13.80 -30.66 -8.00
C SER A 50 -15.34 -30.67 -8.04
N ILE A 51 -15.88 -29.88 -8.97
CA ILE A 51 -17.31 -29.75 -9.19
C ILE A 51 -17.56 -29.99 -10.67
N TRP A 52 -18.58 -30.79 -10.97
CA TRP A 52 -18.97 -31.12 -12.33
C TRP A 52 -20.43 -30.80 -12.56
N GLN A 53 -20.74 -30.25 -13.73
CA GLN A 53 -22.11 -30.21 -14.22
C GLN A 53 -22.38 -31.47 -15.02
N VAL A 54 -23.50 -32.14 -14.73
CA VAL A 54 -23.98 -33.26 -15.55
C VAL A 54 -24.75 -32.67 -16.74
N VAL A 55 -24.40 -33.08 -17.95
CA VAL A 55 -24.96 -32.57 -19.20
C VAL A 55 -25.62 -33.73 -19.94
N PRO A 56 -26.83 -33.55 -20.50
CA PRO A 56 -27.47 -34.59 -21.28
C PRO A 56 -26.62 -34.94 -22.50
N SER A 57 -26.64 -36.21 -22.88
CA SER A 57 -26.04 -36.75 -24.11
C SER A 57 -27.14 -37.40 -24.95
N GLU A 58 -26.82 -37.75 -26.19
CA GLU A 58 -27.72 -38.52 -27.06
C GLU A 58 -28.20 -39.83 -26.39
N ASN A 59 -29.42 -40.27 -26.71
CA ASN A 59 -30.03 -41.53 -26.27
C ASN A 59 -30.30 -41.70 -24.76
N GLY A 60 -30.48 -40.61 -24.00
CA GLY A 60 -30.84 -40.65 -22.57
C GLY A 60 -29.66 -40.85 -21.61
N ALA A 61 -28.46 -41.00 -22.15
CA ALA A 61 -27.20 -41.00 -21.40
C ALA A 61 -26.79 -39.56 -20.99
N CYS A 62 -25.70 -39.44 -20.24
CA CYS A 62 -25.14 -38.14 -19.88
C CYS A 62 -23.62 -38.16 -19.80
N THR A 63 -23.05 -36.97 -19.97
CA THR A 63 -21.64 -36.69 -19.73
C THR A 63 -21.51 -35.69 -18.59
N LYS A 64 -20.28 -35.47 -18.13
CA LYS A 64 -19.98 -34.44 -17.12
C LYS A 64 -18.96 -33.44 -17.65
N ARG A 65 -19.11 -32.17 -17.26
CA ARG A 65 -18.17 -31.08 -17.55
C ARG A 65 -17.62 -30.53 -16.26
N ALA A 66 -16.30 -30.53 -16.12
CA ALA A 66 -15.64 -29.96 -14.96
C ALA A 66 -15.76 -28.43 -14.94
N VAL A 67 -15.98 -27.87 -13.76
CA VAL A 67 -16.03 -26.43 -13.53
C VAL A 67 -14.61 -25.92 -13.31
N LYS A 68 -14.12 -25.04 -14.21
CA LYS A 68 -12.73 -24.54 -14.18
C LYS A 68 -12.42 -23.62 -13.00
N SER A 69 -13.41 -22.88 -12.49
CA SER A 69 -13.26 -21.99 -11.34
C SER A 69 -14.60 -21.62 -10.72
N SER A 70 -14.57 -21.14 -9.48
CA SER A 70 -15.75 -20.57 -8.82
C SER A 70 -16.39 -19.42 -9.61
N LYS A 71 -15.59 -18.62 -10.32
CA LYS A 71 -16.12 -17.54 -11.18
C LYS A 71 -17.03 -18.08 -12.28
N VAL A 72 -16.63 -19.19 -12.92
CA VAL A 72 -17.45 -19.84 -13.95
C VAL A 72 -18.70 -20.46 -13.31
N TYR A 73 -18.56 -21.13 -12.17
CA TYR A 73 -19.71 -21.69 -11.44
C TYR A 73 -20.80 -20.65 -11.17
N PHE A 74 -20.43 -19.49 -10.62
CA PHE A 74 -21.37 -18.42 -10.28
C PHE A 74 -21.99 -17.71 -11.49
N THR A 75 -21.60 -18.08 -12.71
CA THR A 75 -22.34 -17.67 -13.92
C THR A 75 -23.52 -18.59 -14.28
N TYR A 76 -23.66 -19.71 -13.57
CA TYR A 76 -24.82 -20.60 -13.64
C TYR A 76 -25.66 -20.48 -12.37
N GLU A 77 -25.04 -20.56 -11.20
CA GLU A 77 -25.71 -20.60 -9.89
C GLU A 77 -25.45 -19.36 -9.03
N ASN A 78 -26.30 -19.11 -8.03
CA ASN A 78 -26.14 -17.97 -7.11
C ASN A 78 -25.43 -18.35 -5.80
N SER A 79 -25.42 -19.64 -5.45
CA SER A 79 -24.85 -20.16 -4.21
C SER A 79 -24.22 -21.54 -4.44
N TRP A 80 -23.32 -21.95 -3.55
CA TRP A 80 -22.78 -23.31 -3.52
C TRP A 80 -23.82 -24.35 -3.09
N ASP A 81 -24.95 -23.94 -2.52
CA ASP A 81 -26.03 -24.84 -2.07
C ASP A 81 -26.64 -25.67 -3.21
N ALA A 82 -26.49 -25.19 -4.46
CA ALA A 82 -26.91 -25.94 -5.64
C ALA A 82 -25.99 -27.13 -5.97
N VAL A 83 -24.81 -27.25 -5.34
CA VAL A 83 -23.90 -28.38 -5.52
C VAL A 83 -24.31 -29.55 -4.63
N LYS A 84 -24.59 -30.68 -5.25
CA LYS A 84 -25.00 -31.90 -4.55
C LYS A 84 -23.82 -32.84 -4.33
N THR A 85 -23.63 -33.29 -3.09
CA THR A 85 -22.60 -34.29 -2.77
C THR A 85 -23.14 -35.70 -3.04
N VAL A 86 -22.40 -36.50 -3.80
CA VAL A 86 -22.74 -37.91 -4.11
C VAL A 86 -21.53 -38.83 -3.85
N SER A 87 -21.72 -40.15 -3.97
CA SER A 87 -20.61 -41.11 -3.86
C SER A 87 -19.64 -40.97 -5.04
N ALA A 88 -18.37 -41.33 -4.82
CA ALA A 88 -17.34 -41.26 -5.84
C ALA A 88 -17.70 -42.11 -7.07
N ASP A 89 -18.26 -43.30 -6.87
CA ASP A 89 -18.64 -44.21 -7.97
C ASP A 89 -19.73 -43.63 -8.87
N LYS A 90 -20.71 -42.90 -8.30
CA LYS A 90 -21.77 -42.25 -9.08
C LYS A 90 -21.23 -41.21 -10.07
N ILE A 91 -20.18 -40.46 -9.70
CA ILE A 91 -19.55 -39.49 -10.61
C ILE A 91 -18.55 -40.18 -11.54
N LYS A 92 -17.80 -41.17 -11.04
CA LYS A 92 -16.78 -41.89 -11.82
C LYS A 92 -17.40 -42.61 -13.03
N ASN A 93 -18.62 -43.12 -12.88
CA ASN A 93 -19.34 -43.84 -13.94
C ASN A 93 -19.97 -42.92 -15.01
N ILE A 94 -19.94 -41.59 -14.83
CA ILE A 94 -20.34 -40.63 -15.88
C ILE A 94 -19.10 -40.22 -16.68
N LYS A 95 -19.15 -40.42 -18.00
CA LYS A 95 -18.06 -40.06 -18.92
C LYS A 95 -17.84 -38.54 -18.98
N ASP A 96 -16.59 -38.11 -19.11
CA ASP A 96 -16.28 -36.71 -19.38
C ASP A 96 -16.77 -36.30 -20.77
N SER A 97 -17.27 -35.06 -20.88
CA SER A 97 -17.70 -34.51 -22.16
C SER A 97 -16.50 -34.20 -23.07
N SER A 98 -16.63 -34.50 -24.37
CA SER A 98 -15.65 -34.10 -25.40
C SER A 98 -15.52 -32.58 -25.55
N LEU A 99 -16.52 -31.81 -25.09
CA LEU A 99 -16.51 -30.34 -25.07
C LEU A 99 -15.66 -29.75 -23.93
N GLY A 100 -15.05 -30.61 -23.09
CA GLY A 100 -14.14 -30.22 -22.02
C GLY A 100 -14.80 -29.43 -20.89
N PHE A 101 -14.07 -28.44 -20.35
CA PHE A 101 -14.53 -27.62 -19.22
C PHE A 101 -15.81 -26.85 -19.52
N LEU A 102 -16.56 -26.53 -18.48
CA LEU A 102 -17.76 -25.72 -18.59
C LEU A 102 -17.43 -24.27 -19.02
N PRO A 103 -18.10 -23.68 -20.03
CA PRO A 103 -17.86 -22.31 -20.49
C PRO A 103 -18.50 -21.28 -19.56
N TRP A 104 -18.33 -19.98 -19.83
CA TRP A 104 -19.05 -18.93 -19.10
C TRP A 104 -20.57 -19.07 -19.27
N GLY A 105 -21.28 -19.15 -18.15
CA GLY A 105 -22.70 -19.44 -18.11
C GLY A 105 -23.63 -18.25 -18.39
N PRO A 106 -24.95 -18.47 -18.32
CA PRO A 106 -25.96 -17.52 -18.76
C PRO A 106 -25.97 -16.19 -17.98
N LYS A 107 -25.48 -16.17 -16.73
CA LYS A 107 -25.38 -14.95 -15.90
C LYS A 107 -24.08 -14.18 -16.11
N TYR A 108 -23.17 -14.70 -16.93
CA TYR A 108 -21.99 -13.95 -17.32
C TYR A 108 -22.39 -12.64 -17.99
N ASN A 109 -21.67 -11.55 -17.70
CA ASN A 109 -21.88 -10.25 -18.32
C ASN A 109 -20.63 -9.88 -19.15
N PRO A 110 -20.59 -10.28 -20.44
CA PRO A 110 -19.53 -9.87 -21.35
C PRO A 110 -19.42 -8.34 -21.40
N LYS A 111 -18.19 -7.83 -21.35
CA LYS A 111 -17.93 -6.40 -21.53
C LYS A 111 -18.06 -6.02 -23.00
N GLY A 112 -18.30 -4.73 -23.28
CA GLY A 112 -18.44 -4.24 -24.65
C GLY A 112 -17.24 -4.65 -25.52
N GLY A 113 -17.51 -5.06 -26.76
CA GLY A 113 -16.48 -5.54 -27.69
C GLY A 113 -15.98 -6.97 -27.41
N ALA A 114 -16.69 -7.76 -26.59
CA ALA A 114 -16.34 -9.14 -26.35
C ALA A 114 -16.47 -9.97 -27.64
N LEU A 115 -15.46 -10.80 -27.89
CA LEU A 115 -15.51 -11.86 -28.90
C LEU A 115 -15.84 -13.16 -28.19
N VAL A 116 -16.87 -13.84 -28.64
CA VAL A 116 -17.42 -15.02 -27.96
C VAL A 116 -17.75 -16.12 -28.97
N LYS A 117 -17.70 -17.37 -28.52
CA LYS A 117 -18.24 -18.51 -29.25
C LYS A 117 -18.88 -19.49 -28.28
N THR A 118 -19.74 -20.38 -28.77
CA THR A 118 -20.19 -21.51 -27.95
C THR A 118 -19.23 -22.69 -28.12
N THR A 119 -19.32 -23.68 -27.23
CA THR A 119 -18.43 -24.86 -27.31
C THR A 119 -18.89 -25.89 -28.32
N ASP A 120 -20.14 -25.81 -28.77
CA ASP A 120 -20.80 -26.70 -29.72
C ASP A 120 -20.90 -26.12 -31.15
N ASP A 121 -20.48 -24.87 -31.36
CA ASP A 121 -20.48 -24.19 -32.66
C ASP A 121 -19.12 -23.50 -32.91
N ASN A 122 -18.69 -23.44 -34.17
CA ASN A 122 -17.46 -22.76 -34.58
C ASN A 122 -17.66 -21.26 -34.89
N LYS A 123 -18.91 -20.77 -34.89
CA LYS A 123 -19.22 -19.36 -35.13
C LYS A 123 -18.67 -18.45 -34.03
N VAL A 124 -17.94 -17.43 -34.46
CA VAL A 124 -17.43 -16.37 -33.58
C VAL A 124 -18.32 -15.14 -33.71
N TYR A 125 -18.80 -14.65 -32.57
CA TYR A 125 -19.63 -13.46 -32.49
C TYR A 125 -18.89 -12.32 -31.81
N LEU A 126 -19.02 -11.12 -32.37
CA LEU A 126 -18.66 -9.87 -31.72
C LEU A 126 -19.90 -9.29 -31.01
N LEU A 127 -19.79 -9.01 -29.72
CA LEU A 127 -20.86 -8.42 -28.91
C LEU A 127 -20.65 -6.91 -28.79
N LEU A 128 -21.58 -6.15 -29.37
CA LEU A 128 -21.60 -4.68 -29.30
C LEU A 128 -22.99 -4.21 -28.89
N ASN A 129 -23.05 -3.45 -27.80
CA ASN A 129 -24.30 -3.01 -27.19
C ASN A 129 -25.21 -4.22 -26.87
N ASP A 130 -26.46 -4.25 -27.34
CA ASP A 130 -27.41 -5.35 -27.17
C ASP A 130 -27.42 -6.37 -28.34
N LYS A 131 -26.42 -6.30 -29.24
CA LYS A 131 -26.36 -7.08 -30.48
C LYS A 131 -25.15 -8.02 -30.55
N LYS A 132 -25.34 -9.15 -31.24
CA LYS A 132 -24.28 -10.09 -31.65
C LYS A 132 -24.10 -10.05 -33.16
N TYR A 133 -22.86 -9.92 -33.61
CA TYR A 133 -22.51 -9.89 -35.03
C TYR A 133 -21.67 -11.12 -35.36
N TRP A 134 -22.10 -11.93 -36.33
CA TRP A 134 -21.35 -13.11 -36.73
C TRP A 134 -20.20 -12.72 -37.66
N ILE A 135 -18.96 -13.03 -37.28
CA ILE A 135 -17.80 -12.89 -38.17
C ILE A 135 -17.75 -14.14 -39.05
N THR A 136 -17.99 -13.99 -40.36
CA THR A 136 -18.37 -15.13 -41.20
C THR A 136 -17.26 -16.15 -41.39
N ASP A 137 -15.98 -15.74 -41.27
CA ASP A 137 -14.83 -16.64 -41.39
C ASP A 137 -13.55 -16.11 -40.72
N ALA A 138 -12.55 -16.99 -40.66
CA ALA A 138 -11.25 -16.75 -40.04
C ALA A 138 -10.40 -15.70 -40.77
N SER A 139 -10.53 -15.57 -42.09
CA SER A 139 -9.77 -14.57 -42.88
C SER A 139 -10.24 -13.17 -42.52
N LYS A 140 -11.56 -12.96 -42.44
CA LYS A 140 -12.14 -11.68 -42.02
C LYS A 140 -11.76 -11.33 -40.59
N PHE A 141 -11.82 -12.30 -39.69
CA PHE A 141 -11.37 -12.13 -38.30
C PHE A 141 -9.92 -11.62 -38.22
N GLN A 142 -9.01 -12.21 -38.99
CA GLN A 142 -7.60 -11.82 -39.01
C GLN A 142 -7.35 -10.47 -39.69
N LYS A 143 -8.01 -10.20 -40.83
CA LYS A 143 -7.88 -8.94 -41.57
C LYS A 143 -8.39 -7.74 -40.77
N LEU A 144 -9.45 -7.92 -39.98
CA LEU A 144 -9.92 -6.95 -38.99
C LEU A 144 -9.06 -6.90 -37.71
N ASN A 145 -7.89 -7.55 -37.73
CA ASN A 145 -6.91 -7.53 -36.63
C ASN A 145 -7.46 -7.97 -35.26
N TYR A 146 -8.54 -8.75 -35.23
CA TYR A 146 -8.98 -9.43 -34.01
C TYR A 146 -7.99 -10.53 -33.63
N LYS A 147 -7.92 -10.84 -32.33
CA LYS A 147 -6.98 -11.84 -31.80
C LYS A 147 -7.72 -13.09 -31.37
N TRP A 148 -7.25 -14.26 -31.79
CA TRP A 148 -7.86 -15.54 -31.40
C TRP A 148 -7.89 -15.74 -29.88
N SER A 149 -6.87 -15.23 -29.17
CA SER A 149 -6.81 -15.22 -27.70
C SER A 149 -7.85 -14.34 -27.01
N TRP A 150 -8.62 -13.55 -27.78
CA TRP A 150 -9.71 -12.73 -27.26
C TRP A 150 -11.03 -13.51 -27.20
N ILE A 151 -11.15 -14.64 -27.88
CA ILE A 151 -12.41 -15.38 -27.92
C ILE A 151 -12.68 -16.02 -26.56
N GLU A 152 -13.88 -15.82 -26.06
CA GLU A 152 -14.36 -16.40 -24.81
C GLU A 152 -15.41 -17.47 -25.10
N ASP A 153 -15.23 -18.66 -24.53
CA ASP A 153 -16.24 -19.71 -24.61
C ASP A 153 -17.41 -19.38 -23.68
N VAL A 154 -18.62 -19.32 -24.24
CA VAL A 154 -19.86 -18.99 -23.53
C VAL A 154 -20.95 -20.04 -23.76
N ASP A 155 -21.88 -20.14 -22.81
CA ASP A 155 -23.08 -20.97 -22.94
C ASP A 155 -24.03 -20.36 -23.99
N SER A 156 -24.67 -21.21 -24.79
CA SER A 156 -25.59 -20.77 -25.85
C SER A 156 -26.78 -19.96 -25.32
N LYS A 157 -27.23 -20.20 -24.08
CA LYS A 157 -28.29 -19.41 -23.42
C LYS A 157 -27.88 -17.96 -23.19
N LEU A 158 -26.59 -17.66 -23.04
CA LEU A 158 -26.10 -16.29 -22.98
C LEU A 158 -26.34 -15.57 -24.32
N LEU A 159 -25.98 -16.22 -25.43
CA LEU A 159 -26.12 -15.64 -26.77
C LEU A 159 -27.58 -15.44 -27.19
N LYS A 160 -28.54 -16.13 -26.57
CA LYS A 160 -29.97 -15.91 -26.78
C LYS A 160 -30.44 -14.55 -26.23
N LYS A 161 -29.69 -13.92 -25.32
CA LYS A 161 -30.00 -12.59 -24.78
C LYS A 161 -29.65 -11.45 -25.73
N TYR A 162 -28.83 -11.70 -26.74
CA TYR A 162 -28.38 -10.70 -27.70
C TYR A 162 -29.15 -10.82 -29.01
N LYS A 163 -29.65 -9.68 -29.51
CA LYS A 163 -30.31 -9.61 -30.82
C LYS A 163 -29.28 -9.82 -31.93
N SER A 164 -29.70 -10.36 -33.08
CA SER A 164 -28.81 -10.40 -34.24
C SER A 164 -28.50 -8.99 -34.72
N GLY A 165 -27.21 -8.67 -34.87
CA GLY A 165 -26.73 -7.44 -35.49
C GLY A 165 -26.44 -7.60 -36.99
N GLY A 166 -26.52 -8.83 -37.52
CA GLY A 166 -26.12 -9.16 -38.88
C GLY A 166 -24.78 -9.89 -38.92
N GLN A 167 -24.21 -9.95 -40.11
CA GLN A 167 -22.92 -10.59 -40.39
C GLN A 167 -21.84 -9.52 -40.57
N ILE A 168 -20.60 -9.86 -40.21
CA ILE A 168 -19.39 -9.10 -40.54
C ILE A 168 -18.73 -9.87 -41.68
N ASP A 169 -19.02 -9.40 -42.90
CA ASP A 169 -18.54 -9.94 -44.17
C ASP A 169 -17.54 -9.01 -44.89
N PHE A 170 -17.19 -7.89 -44.27
CA PHE A 170 -16.20 -6.92 -44.74
C PHE A 170 -14.85 -7.08 -44.02
N THR A 171 -13.80 -6.44 -44.57
CA THR A 171 -12.41 -6.55 -44.06
C THR A 171 -11.69 -5.22 -43.92
N ASP A 172 -12.31 -4.14 -44.36
CA ASP A 172 -11.74 -2.81 -44.54
C ASP A 172 -12.18 -1.81 -43.46
N HIS A 173 -13.16 -2.16 -42.63
CA HIS A 173 -13.65 -1.32 -41.55
C HIS A 173 -14.21 -2.15 -40.38
N HIS A 174 -14.46 -1.49 -39.25
CA HIS A 174 -15.06 -2.09 -38.06
C HIS A 174 -16.50 -1.62 -37.85
N PRO A 175 -17.39 -2.47 -37.28
CA PRO A 175 -18.77 -2.09 -37.04
C PRO A 175 -18.92 -0.99 -35.97
N ALA A 176 -20.04 -0.26 -36.02
CA ALA A 176 -20.38 0.73 -35.02
C ALA A 176 -20.46 0.11 -33.61
N GLY A 177 -19.87 0.78 -32.63
CA GLY A 177 -19.66 0.32 -31.27
C GLY A 177 -18.28 -0.29 -31.02
N SER A 178 -17.48 -0.58 -32.05
CA SER A 178 -16.10 -1.05 -31.87
C SER A 178 -15.20 0.03 -31.27
N LEU A 179 -14.22 -0.39 -30.47
CA LEU A 179 -13.14 0.47 -30.00
C LEU A 179 -11.90 0.25 -30.86
N VAL A 180 -11.38 1.34 -31.40
CA VAL A 180 -10.22 1.34 -32.28
C VAL A 180 -9.16 2.33 -31.80
N LYS A 181 -7.92 2.09 -32.19
CA LYS A 181 -6.81 3.05 -32.10
C LYS A 181 -5.92 2.93 -33.32
N TYR A 182 -5.31 4.01 -33.75
CA TYR A 182 -4.32 3.96 -34.82
C TYR A 182 -2.96 3.47 -34.29
N SER A 183 -2.18 2.80 -35.12
CA SER A 183 -0.83 2.32 -34.74
C SER A 183 0.11 3.44 -34.28
N ASN A 184 -0.06 4.64 -34.83
CA ASN A 184 0.74 5.84 -34.55
C ASN A 184 0.18 6.72 -33.41
N SER A 185 -0.95 6.34 -32.80
CA SER A 185 -1.63 7.14 -31.78
C SER A 185 -1.99 6.31 -30.55
N ASN A 186 -1.92 6.95 -29.38
CA ASN A 186 -2.40 6.38 -28.13
C ASN A 186 -3.86 6.74 -27.83
N GLU A 187 -4.51 7.53 -28.68
CA GLU A 187 -5.92 7.86 -28.54
C GLU A 187 -6.80 6.66 -28.89
N VAL A 188 -7.81 6.44 -28.05
CA VAL A 188 -8.82 5.40 -28.27
C VAL A 188 -10.11 6.06 -28.72
N TYR A 189 -10.69 5.53 -29.78
CA TYR A 189 -11.93 6.01 -30.36
C TYR A 189 -13.00 4.93 -30.26
N ARG A 190 -14.25 5.34 -30.07
CA ARG A 190 -15.42 4.49 -30.34
C ARG A 190 -15.99 4.86 -31.69
N LEU A 191 -16.21 3.86 -32.55
CA LEU A 191 -16.86 4.06 -33.83
C LEU A 191 -18.36 4.19 -33.63
N GLU A 192 -18.98 5.21 -34.22
CA GLU A 192 -20.42 5.44 -34.16
C GLU A 192 -20.99 5.63 -35.57
N LYS A 193 -22.22 5.20 -35.79
CA LYS A 193 -22.92 5.46 -37.05
C LYS A 193 -23.76 6.72 -36.91
N ARG A 194 -23.49 7.74 -37.73
CA ARG A 194 -24.24 8.99 -37.81
C ARG A 194 -24.61 9.27 -39.27
N ASN A 195 -25.90 9.49 -39.54
CA ASN A 195 -26.41 9.72 -40.90
C ASN A 195 -25.94 8.68 -41.92
N GLY A 196 -25.93 7.40 -41.53
CA GLY A 196 -25.52 6.31 -42.42
C GLY A 196 -24.00 6.09 -42.53
N LYS A 197 -23.16 7.04 -42.09
CA LYS A 197 -21.69 6.96 -42.15
C LYS A 197 -21.07 6.64 -40.79
N LEU A 198 -19.91 6.00 -40.79
CA LEU A 198 -19.14 5.75 -39.58
C LEU A 198 -18.24 6.95 -39.26
N GLU A 199 -18.27 7.37 -38.00
CA GLU A 199 -17.41 8.42 -37.44
C GLU A 199 -16.61 7.86 -36.26
N LYS A 200 -15.37 8.31 -36.08
CA LYS A 200 -14.57 8.01 -34.89
C LYS A 200 -14.81 9.08 -33.83
N ARG A 201 -15.17 8.68 -32.61
CA ARG A 201 -15.36 9.61 -31.49
C ARG A 201 -14.28 9.40 -30.43
N PRO A 202 -13.43 10.41 -30.15
CA PRO A 202 -12.38 10.29 -29.14
C PRO A 202 -12.96 9.99 -27.76
N ILE A 203 -12.38 9.05 -27.01
CA ILE A 203 -12.76 8.82 -25.61
C ILE A 203 -11.93 9.76 -24.74
N ALA A 204 -12.59 10.73 -24.08
CA ALA A 204 -11.91 11.86 -23.46
C ALA A 204 -10.90 11.47 -22.35
N ASN A 205 -11.19 10.42 -21.58
CA ASN A 205 -10.30 9.95 -20.52
C ASN A 205 -10.65 8.53 -20.04
N GLN A 206 -9.83 8.01 -19.13
CA GLN A 206 -9.99 6.67 -18.54
C GLN A 206 -11.29 6.50 -17.75
N GLU A 207 -11.84 7.55 -17.13
CA GLU A 207 -13.12 7.43 -16.42
C GLU A 207 -14.26 7.16 -17.40
N VAL A 208 -14.32 7.92 -18.50
CA VAL A 208 -15.28 7.70 -19.58
C VAL A 208 -15.10 6.30 -20.16
N PHE A 209 -13.87 5.87 -20.43
CA PHE A 209 -13.55 4.52 -20.91
C PHE A 209 -14.12 3.44 -19.98
N ASN A 210 -13.89 3.57 -18.66
CA ASN A 210 -14.34 2.60 -17.67
C ASN A 210 -15.88 2.53 -17.60
N LYS A 211 -16.56 3.67 -17.69
CA LYS A 211 -18.03 3.74 -17.66
C LYS A 211 -18.69 3.23 -18.95
N LEU A 212 -18.00 3.30 -20.10
CA LEU A 212 -18.46 2.66 -21.34
C LEU A 212 -18.52 1.12 -21.23
N GLY A 213 -17.87 0.53 -20.23
CA GLY A 213 -17.99 -0.91 -19.94
C GLY A 213 -17.23 -1.81 -20.91
N TYR A 214 -16.19 -1.29 -21.57
CA TYR A 214 -15.27 -2.06 -22.43
C TYR A 214 -14.05 -2.56 -21.66
N ARG A 215 -13.25 -3.41 -22.31
CA ARG A 215 -11.94 -3.86 -21.80
C ARG A 215 -10.82 -3.23 -22.60
N PHE A 216 -9.82 -2.68 -21.91
CA PHE A 216 -8.71 -1.99 -22.56
C PHE A 216 -7.89 -2.91 -23.47
N ASN A 217 -7.73 -4.18 -23.09
CA ASN A 217 -7.04 -5.18 -23.93
C ASN A 217 -7.85 -5.64 -25.15
N ARG A 218 -9.01 -5.02 -25.44
CA ARG A 218 -9.89 -5.31 -26.59
C ARG A 218 -10.07 -4.12 -27.53
N VAL A 219 -9.23 -3.08 -27.37
CA VAL A 219 -9.13 -2.00 -28.35
C VAL A 219 -8.39 -2.54 -29.57
N VAL A 220 -9.01 -2.49 -30.73
CA VAL A 220 -8.41 -2.95 -31.99
C VAL A 220 -7.42 -1.91 -32.50
N THR A 221 -6.22 -2.31 -32.85
CA THR A 221 -5.30 -1.42 -33.57
C THR A 221 -5.65 -1.47 -35.05
N ILE A 222 -6.02 -0.34 -35.63
CA ILE A 222 -6.36 -0.21 -37.06
C ILE A 222 -5.19 0.43 -37.84
N ASN A 223 -5.15 0.19 -39.14
CA ASN A 223 -4.15 0.77 -40.03
C ASN A 223 -4.49 2.24 -40.37
N GLU A 224 -3.53 2.98 -40.92
CA GLU A 224 -3.76 4.37 -41.34
C GLU A 224 -4.72 4.51 -42.53
N GLY A 225 -4.91 3.43 -43.31
CA GLY A 225 -5.87 3.39 -44.42
C GLY A 225 -7.34 3.31 -43.99
N GLU A 226 -7.64 2.78 -42.80
CA GLU A 226 -8.99 2.76 -42.23
C GLU A 226 -9.32 4.13 -41.60
N THR A 227 -9.86 5.02 -42.43
CA THR A 227 -10.12 6.41 -42.05
C THR A 227 -11.59 6.69 -41.76
N TYR A 228 -11.82 7.53 -40.75
CA TYR A 228 -13.16 7.95 -40.32
C TYR A 228 -13.15 9.46 -40.09
N SER A 229 -14.27 10.12 -40.36
CA SER A 229 -14.48 11.50 -39.90
C SER A 229 -14.49 11.54 -38.37
N THR A 230 -13.91 12.60 -37.80
CA THR A 230 -13.84 12.77 -36.35
C THR A 230 -15.13 13.42 -35.83
N GLY A 231 -15.88 12.68 -35.02
CA GLY A 231 -17.07 13.18 -34.32
C GLY A 231 -16.72 13.78 -32.95
N THR A 232 -17.73 14.36 -32.30
CA THR A 232 -17.58 14.98 -30.96
C THR A 232 -17.02 13.99 -29.93
N PRO A 233 -16.02 14.35 -29.11
CA PRO A 233 -15.51 13.46 -28.06
C PRO A 233 -16.60 12.92 -27.13
N ILE A 234 -16.40 11.71 -26.63
CA ILE A 234 -17.21 11.11 -25.58
C ILE A 234 -16.68 11.61 -24.24
N THR A 235 -17.50 12.37 -23.53
CA THR A 235 -17.23 12.93 -22.20
C THR A 235 -18.24 12.40 -21.20
N LEU A 236 -18.09 12.70 -19.91
CA LEU A 236 -19.09 12.33 -18.91
C LEU A 236 -20.47 12.95 -19.20
N ASP A 237 -20.50 14.17 -19.76
CA ASP A 237 -21.73 14.93 -20.00
C ASP A 237 -22.62 14.31 -21.08
N ASN A 238 -22.01 13.66 -22.08
CA ASN A 238 -22.74 13.03 -23.17
C ASN A 238 -22.78 11.49 -23.09
N LEU A 239 -22.15 10.90 -22.07
CA LEU A 239 -22.05 9.46 -21.92
C LEU A 239 -23.41 8.78 -21.71
N GLY A 240 -24.31 9.37 -20.92
CA GLY A 240 -25.63 8.79 -20.62
C GLY A 240 -26.47 8.50 -21.88
N LYS A 241 -26.40 9.40 -22.87
CA LYS A 241 -27.05 9.22 -24.18
C LYS A 241 -26.45 8.06 -24.98
N ILE A 242 -25.16 7.78 -24.77
CA ILE A 242 -24.40 6.76 -25.50
C ILE A 242 -24.62 5.36 -24.92
N ILE A 243 -24.70 5.24 -23.59
CA ILE A 243 -24.94 3.96 -22.91
C ILE A 243 -26.43 3.61 -22.77
N GLY A 244 -27.33 4.46 -23.27
CA GLY A 244 -28.77 4.18 -23.32
C GLY A 244 -29.50 4.37 -21.98
N GLU A 245 -28.97 5.21 -21.08
CA GLU A 245 -29.70 5.59 -19.86
C GLU A 245 -30.94 6.41 -20.25
N LYS A 246 -32.14 5.82 -20.13
CA LYS A 246 -33.39 6.56 -20.23
C LYS A 246 -33.37 7.65 -19.15
N SER A 247 -33.40 8.92 -19.57
CA SER A 247 -33.71 10.04 -18.68
C SER A 247 -34.99 9.71 -17.91
N SER A 248 -34.90 9.58 -16.59
CA SER A 248 -36.04 9.57 -15.68
C SER A 248 -35.73 10.53 -14.54
N SER A 249 -35.99 11.80 -14.82
CA SER A 249 -36.32 12.77 -13.79
C SER A 249 -37.77 12.54 -13.34
N LYS A 250 -37.99 12.70 -12.03
CA LYS A 250 -39.25 12.70 -11.26
C LYS A 250 -39.78 11.35 -10.75
N ASN A 251 -39.98 11.35 -9.42
CA ASN A 251 -40.77 10.45 -8.56
C ASN A 251 -40.12 9.14 -8.09
N MET A 252 -39.17 9.24 -7.14
CA MET A 252 -38.93 8.17 -6.16
C MET A 252 -39.90 8.34 -4.98
N LYS A 253 -40.94 7.51 -4.93
CA LYS A 253 -41.50 7.08 -3.64
C LYS A 253 -40.52 6.10 -3.00
N LYS A 254 -40.41 6.23 -1.68
CA LYS A 254 -39.57 5.45 -0.78
C LYS A 254 -39.89 3.96 -0.84
N GLU A 255 -38.86 3.19 -0.50
CA GLU A 255 -38.83 1.82 0.04
C GLU A 255 -38.02 0.80 -0.78
N ASP A 256 -37.24 0.07 0.01
CA ASP A 256 -36.27 -0.99 -0.24
C ASP A 256 -35.11 -0.74 -1.19
N ASN A 257 -34.12 -0.04 -0.64
CA ASN A 257 -32.77 0.12 -1.16
C ASN A 257 -31.78 -0.50 -0.16
N GLN A 258 -31.64 -1.83 -0.15
CA GLN A 258 -30.48 -2.51 0.39
C GLN A 258 -29.96 -3.49 -0.66
N GLU A 259 -28.64 -3.48 -0.87
CA GLU A 259 -27.89 -4.30 -1.84
C GLU A 259 -27.94 -3.88 -3.32
N THR A 260 -27.48 -2.66 -3.64
CA THR A 260 -26.66 -2.38 -4.85
C THR A 260 -26.06 -0.98 -4.78
N LYS A 261 -25.17 -0.76 -3.80
CA LYS A 261 -24.39 0.49 -3.70
C LYS A 261 -22.90 0.22 -3.56
N ASN A 262 -22.35 -0.61 -4.46
CA ASN A 262 -20.91 -0.63 -4.71
C ASN A 262 -20.60 0.16 -5.99
N LEU A 263 -20.93 1.46 -5.97
CA LEU A 263 -20.06 2.44 -6.61
C LEU A 263 -18.65 2.16 -6.08
N SER A 264 -17.63 2.22 -6.92
CA SER A 264 -16.24 2.13 -6.48
C SER A 264 -15.93 3.36 -5.60
N ILE A 265 -16.34 3.33 -4.32
CA ILE A 265 -16.08 4.40 -3.37
C ILE A 265 -14.57 4.40 -3.17
N ASN A 266 -13.92 5.48 -3.58
CA ASN A 266 -12.54 5.74 -3.26
C ASN A 266 -12.49 6.23 -1.82
N LEU A 267 -11.61 5.62 -1.04
CA LEU A 267 -11.50 5.83 0.40
C LEU A 267 -10.13 6.41 0.73
N TYR A 268 -10.13 7.46 1.52
CA TYR A 268 -8.94 8.21 1.92
C TYR A 268 -8.73 8.07 3.41
N PRO A 269 -7.52 7.71 3.86
CA PRO A 269 -7.25 7.60 5.29
C PRO A 269 -7.39 8.99 5.93
N ALA A 270 -8.14 9.06 7.01
CA ALA A 270 -8.33 10.29 7.79
C ALA A 270 -8.30 9.95 9.28
N GLN A 271 -7.88 10.93 10.07
CA GLN A 271 -7.72 10.79 11.50
C GLN A 271 -8.71 11.67 12.26
N LYS A 272 -9.26 11.12 13.34
CA LYS A 272 -10.08 11.85 14.33
C LYS A 272 -9.76 11.26 15.71
N ASN A 273 -9.53 12.12 16.69
CA ASN A 273 -9.22 11.73 18.08
C ASN A 273 -8.02 10.77 18.23
N GLY A 274 -7.00 10.91 17.37
CA GLY A 274 -5.79 10.08 17.41
C GLY A 274 -5.94 8.69 16.76
N LYS A 275 -7.13 8.33 16.25
CA LYS A 275 -7.38 7.08 15.54
C LYS A 275 -7.63 7.33 14.07
N TRP A 276 -7.27 6.36 13.24
CA TRP A 276 -7.45 6.37 11.81
C TRP A 276 -8.71 5.62 11.39
N GLY A 277 -9.41 6.20 10.44
CA GLY A 277 -10.52 5.62 9.69
C GLY A 277 -10.38 6.01 8.22
N TYR A 278 -11.49 5.94 7.48
CA TYR A 278 -11.51 6.28 6.07
C TYR A 278 -12.74 7.10 5.70
N ILE A 279 -12.50 8.16 4.94
CA ILE A 279 -13.52 9.06 4.40
C ILE A 279 -13.69 8.85 2.89
N ASP A 280 -14.86 9.18 2.36
CA ASP A 280 -15.07 9.32 0.92
C ASP A 280 -14.54 10.68 0.39
N LYS A 281 -14.63 10.90 -0.93
CA LYS A 281 -14.25 12.18 -1.58
C LYS A 281 -15.02 13.40 -1.07
N LYS A 282 -16.11 13.24 -0.33
CA LYS A 282 -16.87 14.36 0.24
C LYS A 282 -16.52 14.59 1.71
N GLY A 283 -15.53 13.87 2.24
CA GLY A 283 -15.15 13.94 3.65
C GLY A 283 -16.03 13.13 4.59
N ASN A 284 -16.99 12.35 4.09
CA ASN A 284 -17.87 11.55 4.95
C ASN A 284 -17.16 10.26 5.39
N TRP A 285 -17.22 9.94 6.68
CA TRP A 285 -16.72 8.67 7.20
C TRP A 285 -17.45 7.49 6.57
N LYS A 286 -16.67 6.55 6.03
CA LYS A 286 -17.14 5.23 5.55
C LYS A 286 -16.62 4.10 6.43
N ILE A 287 -15.45 4.32 7.04
CA ILE A 287 -14.94 3.48 8.10
C ILE A 287 -14.59 4.42 9.24
N GLU A 288 -15.32 4.32 10.35
CA GLU A 288 -15.09 5.17 11.52
C GLU A 288 -13.66 5.00 12.06
N PRO A 289 -13.08 6.05 12.67
CA PRO A 289 -11.76 6.00 13.26
C PRO A 289 -11.64 4.92 14.34
N ARG A 290 -10.86 3.88 14.06
CA ARG A 290 -10.65 2.75 15.00
C ARG A 290 -9.26 2.14 14.93
N PHE A 291 -8.48 2.47 13.91
CA PHE A 291 -7.13 1.93 13.71
C PHE A 291 -6.08 2.85 14.34
N ASN A 292 -4.94 2.29 14.71
CA ASN A 292 -3.80 3.08 15.18
C ASN A 292 -3.06 3.74 14.01
N TYR A 293 -2.97 3.03 12.88
CA TYR A 293 -2.45 3.53 11.61
C TYR A 293 -3.24 2.93 10.45
N ALA A 294 -3.33 3.67 9.35
CA ALA A 294 -4.07 3.27 8.17
C ALA A 294 -3.31 3.70 6.91
N LYS A 295 -2.98 2.75 6.03
CA LYS A 295 -2.44 3.04 4.70
C LYS A 295 -3.55 3.39 3.71
N PRO A 296 -3.25 4.12 2.62
CA PRO A 296 -4.22 4.36 1.56
C PRO A 296 -4.73 3.05 0.93
N PHE A 297 -5.96 3.08 0.42
CA PHE A 297 -6.57 1.97 -0.29
C PHE A 297 -5.99 1.80 -1.70
N PHE A 298 -5.36 0.66 -1.99
CA PHE A 298 -4.96 0.27 -3.35
C PHE A 298 -5.72 -0.98 -3.76
N GLU A 299 -6.28 -0.99 -4.98
CA GLU A 299 -7.14 -2.08 -5.48
C GLU A 299 -8.24 -2.53 -4.49
N GLY A 300 -8.80 -1.57 -3.75
CA GLY A 300 -9.85 -1.82 -2.76
C GLY A 300 -9.41 -2.52 -1.47
N ARG A 301 -8.09 -2.53 -1.19
CA ARG A 301 -7.51 -3.05 0.05
C ARG A 301 -6.59 -2.05 0.71
N ALA A 302 -6.54 -2.05 2.04
CA ALA A 302 -5.61 -1.22 2.79
C ALA A 302 -4.99 -1.98 3.94
N ALA A 303 -3.70 -1.74 4.19
CA ALA A 303 -3.04 -2.23 5.39
C ALA A 303 -3.35 -1.29 6.57
N VAL A 304 -3.77 -1.86 7.69
CA VAL A 304 -4.10 -1.13 8.92
C VAL A 304 -3.40 -1.76 10.10
N ASN A 305 -3.09 -0.92 11.09
CA ASN A 305 -2.42 -1.32 12.31
C ASN A 305 -3.35 -1.27 13.52
N ILE A 306 -3.25 -2.27 14.38
CA ILE A 306 -3.86 -2.29 15.71
C ILE A 306 -2.76 -2.53 16.74
N ILE A 307 -2.77 -1.71 17.81
CA ILE A 307 -1.94 -1.93 18.99
C ILE A 307 -2.62 -2.98 19.89
N THR A 308 -1.90 -4.05 20.25
CA THR A 308 -2.44 -5.11 21.11
C THR A 308 -1.91 -5.07 22.55
N SER A 309 -1.21 -4.01 22.97
CA SER A 309 -0.69 -3.81 24.35
C SER A 309 -0.38 -2.34 24.64
N THR A 310 -0.58 -1.91 25.89
CA THR A 310 -0.36 -0.53 26.38
C THR A 310 1.09 -0.19 26.74
N THR A 311 2.03 -1.12 26.53
CA THR A 311 3.47 -0.93 26.81
C THR A 311 4.24 -0.73 25.51
N PHE A 312 5.27 0.13 25.53
CA PHE A 312 6.19 0.46 24.41
C PHE A 312 7.13 -0.70 24.01
N ASP A 313 6.65 -1.95 24.08
CA ASP A 313 7.42 -3.11 23.64
C ASP A 313 7.15 -3.39 22.15
N ASP A 314 8.22 -3.36 21.35
CA ASP A 314 8.25 -3.54 19.89
C ASP A 314 7.55 -4.82 19.38
N LYS A 315 7.19 -5.72 20.30
CA LYS A 315 6.65 -7.05 20.02
C LYS A 315 5.13 -7.11 19.91
N LYS A 316 4.36 -6.01 19.98
CA LYS A 316 2.88 -6.08 20.12
C LYS A 316 2.04 -5.11 19.25
N SER A 317 2.61 -4.51 18.20
CA SER A 317 1.84 -3.78 17.17
C SER A 317 1.71 -4.65 15.91
N LYS A 318 0.46 -4.90 15.47
CA LYS A 318 0.18 -5.86 14.39
C LYS A 318 -0.55 -5.20 13.22
N TRP A 319 -0.08 -5.51 12.02
CA TRP A 319 -0.66 -5.10 10.75
C TRP A 319 -1.56 -6.20 10.18
N GLY A 320 -2.71 -5.79 9.67
CA GLY A 320 -3.64 -6.62 8.91
C GLY A 320 -4.07 -5.90 7.63
N ILE A 321 -4.87 -6.56 6.80
CA ILE A 321 -5.43 -5.99 5.57
C ILE A 321 -6.94 -5.95 5.71
N ILE A 322 -7.54 -4.81 5.39
CA ILE A 322 -8.98 -4.61 5.32
C ILE A 322 -9.47 -4.41 3.89
N ASP A 323 -10.74 -4.74 3.66
CA ASP A 323 -11.49 -4.33 2.47
C ASP A 323 -12.14 -2.94 2.64
N LYS A 324 -12.88 -2.48 1.63
CA LYS A 324 -13.57 -1.18 1.64
C LYS A 324 -14.72 -1.05 2.64
N SER A 325 -15.25 -2.16 3.16
CA SER A 325 -16.22 -2.15 4.27
C SER A 325 -15.52 -1.99 5.62
N GLY A 326 -14.18 -2.11 5.64
CA GLY A 326 -13.37 -2.12 6.84
C GLY A 326 -13.21 -3.50 7.46
N GLN A 327 -13.79 -4.55 6.89
CA GLN A 327 -13.62 -5.92 7.37
C GLN A 327 -12.21 -6.44 7.05
N PHE A 328 -11.66 -7.23 7.98
CA PHE A 328 -10.33 -7.82 7.80
C PHE A 328 -10.36 -8.96 6.78
N ILE A 329 -9.61 -8.81 5.69
CA ILE A 329 -9.24 -9.90 4.78
C ILE A 329 -8.08 -10.70 5.39
N VAL A 330 -7.10 -9.98 5.96
CA VAL A 330 -5.98 -10.58 6.70
C VAL A 330 -6.01 -10.01 8.10
N LYS A 331 -6.16 -10.87 9.11
CA LYS A 331 -6.18 -10.46 10.51
C LYS A 331 -4.86 -9.80 10.91
N PRO A 332 -4.86 -8.87 11.88
CA PRO A 332 -3.64 -8.25 12.38
C PRO A 332 -2.73 -9.26 13.07
N GLU A 333 -1.75 -9.78 12.33
CA GLU A 333 -0.81 -10.81 12.80
C GLU A 333 0.65 -10.44 12.49
N TYR A 334 0.88 -9.41 11.68
CA TYR A 334 2.21 -9.06 11.16
C TYR A 334 2.85 -7.94 11.96
N TYR A 335 3.92 -8.26 12.68
CA TYR A 335 4.58 -7.32 13.57
C TYR A 335 5.28 -6.18 12.83
N SER A 336 5.15 -4.99 13.40
CA SER A 336 5.98 -3.85 13.09
C SER A 336 7.31 -3.91 13.85
N THR A 337 8.34 -3.23 13.36
CA THR A 337 9.56 -2.94 14.14
C THR A 337 9.68 -1.42 14.29
N ALA A 338 9.49 -0.87 15.48
CA ALA A 338 9.51 0.57 15.70
C ALA A 338 10.86 1.00 16.28
N ILE A 339 11.85 1.28 15.42
CA ILE A 339 13.16 1.80 15.87
C ILE A 339 13.02 3.21 16.49
N THR A 340 11.94 3.93 16.16
CA THR A 340 11.73 5.34 16.53
C THR A 340 10.35 5.59 17.15
N GLY A 341 9.68 4.56 17.68
CA GLY A 341 8.28 4.67 18.16
C GLY A 341 7.22 4.76 17.05
N ILE A 342 7.62 4.58 15.77
CA ILE A 342 6.72 4.58 14.61
C ILE A 342 6.62 3.18 14.04
N PRO A 343 5.43 2.57 13.98
CA PRO A 343 5.31 1.24 13.43
C PRO A 343 5.40 1.28 11.88
N ARG A 344 6.44 0.69 11.29
CA ARG A 344 6.55 0.48 9.84
C ARG A 344 5.74 -0.75 9.43
N SER A 345 4.92 -0.63 8.37
CA SER A 345 4.17 -1.77 7.87
C SER A 345 5.09 -2.77 7.15
N PRO A 346 5.10 -4.05 7.55
CA PRO A 346 5.77 -5.09 6.78
C PRO A 346 5.02 -5.43 5.48
N ILE A 347 3.78 -4.94 5.34
CA ILE A 347 2.88 -5.16 4.21
C ILE A 347 2.92 -3.92 3.29
N GLY A 348 3.30 -4.13 2.03
CA GLY A 348 3.22 -3.14 0.97
C GLY A 348 1.79 -2.95 0.45
N HIS A 349 1.61 -1.99 -0.45
CA HIS A 349 0.30 -1.76 -1.08
C HIS A 349 -0.01 -2.86 -2.09
N TYR A 350 -1.30 -3.08 -2.38
CA TYR A 350 -1.71 -3.96 -3.47
C TYR A 350 -1.38 -3.33 -4.80
N SER A 351 -0.67 -4.07 -5.65
CA SER A 351 -0.44 -3.71 -7.04
C SER A 351 -0.55 -4.97 -7.90
N GLU A 352 -1.34 -4.88 -8.96
CA GLU A 352 -1.65 -5.96 -9.88
C GLU A 352 -2.19 -7.22 -9.20
N GLY A 353 -2.97 -7.03 -8.13
CA GLY A 353 -3.57 -8.07 -7.32
C GLY A 353 -2.68 -8.75 -6.29
N LEU A 354 -1.46 -8.27 -6.08
CA LEU A 354 -0.51 -8.80 -5.11
C LEU A 354 0.01 -7.69 -4.17
N ALA A 355 0.16 -7.99 -2.88
CA ALA A 355 0.79 -7.09 -1.92
C ALA A 355 2.03 -7.75 -1.30
N PRO A 356 3.24 -7.18 -1.45
CA PRO A 356 4.45 -7.78 -0.90
C PRO A 356 4.47 -7.72 0.62
N VAL A 357 5.04 -8.76 1.24
CA VAL A 357 5.31 -8.84 2.67
C VAL A 357 6.79 -9.13 2.87
N ASN A 358 7.46 -8.26 3.63
CA ASN A 358 8.88 -8.38 3.92
C ASN A 358 9.10 -8.52 5.44
N ALA A 359 9.39 -9.73 5.90
CA ALA A 359 9.75 -9.99 7.30
C ALA A 359 11.23 -9.60 7.55
N ARG A 360 11.44 -8.44 8.19
CA ARG A 360 12.71 -7.81 8.65
C ARG A 360 14.00 -8.09 7.86
N SER A 361 14.51 -7.04 7.20
CA SER A 361 15.94 -6.68 7.22
C SER A 361 16.06 -5.43 8.08
N THR A 362 16.81 -5.50 9.17
CA THR A 362 17.27 -4.32 9.91
C THR A 362 18.16 -3.50 8.99
N PHE A 363 17.85 -2.22 8.81
CA PHE A 363 18.84 -1.24 8.36
C PHE A 363 19.61 -0.80 9.60
N GLY A 364 20.94 -0.85 9.57
CA GLY A 364 21.82 -0.42 10.67
C GLY A 364 22.19 -1.54 11.65
N SER A 365 23.47 -1.52 12.02
CA SER A 365 24.26 -2.53 12.73
C SER A 365 23.78 -2.86 14.16
N TYR A 366 22.72 -3.65 14.36
CA TYR A 366 22.43 -4.25 15.67
C TYR A 366 21.79 -5.66 15.54
N LYS A 367 22.15 -6.53 16.49
CA LYS A 367 22.19 -8.02 16.49
C LYS A 367 21.01 -8.82 15.90
N LYS A 368 21.39 -10.01 15.41
CA LYS A 368 20.61 -11.17 14.93
C LYS A 368 19.25 -11.36 15.63
N SER A 369 18.18 -11.40 14.83
CA SER A 369 16.95 -12.12 15.19
C SER A 369 16.91 -13.42 14.38
N THR A 370 16.99 -14.52 15.10
CA THR A 370 16.83 -15.90 14.66
C THR A 370 15.33 -16.16 14.40
N GLY A 371 14.98 -16.68 13.22
CA GLY A 371 13.62 -17.20 12.97
C GLY A 371 12.99 -16.81 11.63
N THR A 372 13.58 -17.26 10.51
CA THR A 372 13.00 -17.27 9.15
C THR A 372 12.46 -15.93 8.60
N LYS A 373 13.30 -15.21 7.85
CA LYS A 373 12.91 -14.14 6.91
C LYS A 373 12.00 -14.72 5.82
N LYS A 374 10.68 -14.76 6.05
CA LYS A 374 9.72 -15.19 5.01
C LYS A 374 9.25 -13.96 4.24
N VAL A 375 9.73 -13.82 3.01
CA VAL A 375 9.16 -12.92 2.01
C VAL A 375 8.08 -13.67 1.23
N PHE A 376 6.96 -13.02 0.97
CA PHE A 376 5.86 -13.56 0.17
C PHE A 376 4.95 -12.41 -0.26
N TYR A 377 3.89 -12.73 -1.00
CA TYR A 377 2.86 -11.79 -1.41
C TYR A 377 1.49 -12.25 -0.92
N PHE A 378 0.62 -11.32 -0.57
CA PHE A 378 -0.81 -11.60 -0.42
C PHE A 378 -1.53 -11.42 -1.74
N ASN A 379 -2.34 -12.39 -2.13
CA ASN A 379 -3.33 -12.19 -3.18
C ASN A 379 -4.56 -11.44 -2.66
N LYS A 380 -5.51 -11.11 -3.54
CA LYS A 380 -6.74 -10.38 -3.21
C LYS A 380 -7.60 -11.02 -2.12
N ASP A 381 -7.46 -12.32 -1.88
CA ASP A 381 -8.22 -13.06 -0.88
C ASP A 381 -7.44 -13.18 0.46
N GLY A 382 -6.26 -12.58 0.56
CA GLY A 382 -5.38 -12.70 1.73
C GLY A 382 -4.54 -13.99 1.76
N ASN A 383 -4.57 -14.78 0.69
CA ASN A 383 -3.76 -16.01 0.59
C ASN A 383 -2.31 -15.66 0.23
N LYS A 384 -1.35 -16.35 0.88
CA LYS A 384 0.08 -16.21 0.59
C LYS A 384 0.40 -16.80 -0.79
N LYS A 385 1.19 -16.08 -1.58
CA LYS A 385 1.70 -16.43 -2.91
C LYS A 385 3.17 -16.07 -3.01
N LEU A 386 3.88 -16.68 -3.96
CA LEU A 386 5.27 -16.38 -4.31
C LEU A 386 6.19 -16.28 -3.07
N SER A 387 6.03 -17.24 -2.14
CA SER A 387 6.92 -17.38 -0.99
C SER A 387 8.28 -17.91 -1.47
N GLY A 388 9.36 -17.16 -1.25
CA GLY A 388 10.63 -17.41 -1.93
C GLY A 388 11.89 -17.34 -1.07
N LYS A 389 13.05 -17.55 -1.72
CA LYS A 389 14.42 -17.53 -1.17
C LYS A 389 15.04 -16.12 -1.13
N PHE A 390 14.29 -15.08 -1.47
CA PHE A 390 14.81 -13.72 -1.62
C PHE A 390 14.95 -13.02 -0.26
N LYS A 391 15.90 -12.09 -0.16
CA LYS A 391 16.10 -11.24 1.03
C LYS A 391 14.97 -10.20 1.15
N LYS A 392 14.49 -9.68 0.02
CA LYS A 392 13.41 -8.68 -0.08
C LYS A 392 12.66 -8.84 -1.40
N VAL A 393 11.39 -8.48 -1.41
CA VAL A 393 10.53 -8.39 -2.61
C VAL A 393 9.86 -7.02 -2.69
N GLY A 394 9.75 -6.48 -3.91
CA GLY A 394 9.12 -5.20 -4.22
C GLY A 394 7.67 -5.32 -4.66
N GLN A 395 7.10 -4.23 -5.16
CA GLN A 395 5.74 -4.21 -5.70
C GLN A 395 5.74 -4.62 -7.17
N PHE A 396 4.66 -5.26 -7.62
CA PHE A 396 4.45 -5.54 -9.04
C PHE A 396 4.03 -4.27 -9.79
N SER A 397 4.54 -4.10 -10.99
CA SER A 397 4.14 -3.07 -11.94
C SER A 397 4.53 -3.51 -13.34
N ASP A 398 3.63 -3.28 -14.30
CA ASP A 398 3.71 -3.78 -15.67
C ASP A 398 4.10 -5.27 -15.76
N GLY A 399 3.65 -6.07 -14.78
CA GLY A 399 3.90 -7.50 -14.71
C GLY A 399 5.21 -7.95 -14.06
N LEU A 400 6.11 -7.04 -13.65
CA LEU A 400 7.37 -7.38 -12.97
C LEU A 400 7.46 -6.78 -11.56
N ALA A 401 8.20 -7.44 -10.67
CA ALA A 401 8.55 -6.91 -9.35
C ALA A 401 10.05 -7.07 -9.08
N PRO A 402 10.72 -6.06 -8.48
CA PRO A 402 12.11 -6.20 -8.10
C PRO A 402 12.25 -7.17 -6.92
N ILE A 403 13.32 -7.96 -6.94
CA ILE A 403 13.73 -8.84 -5.84
C ILE A 403 15.17 -8.55 -5.45
N LEU A 404 15.48 -8.71 -4.16
CA LEU A 404 16.83 -8.60 -3.64
C LEU A 404 17.31 -9.99 -3.25
N ASN A 405 18.43 -10.44 -3.83
CA ASN A 405 19.00 -11.74 -3.50
C ASN A 405 19.82 -11.66 -2.17
N LYS A 406 20.52 -12.76 -1.85
CA LYS A 406 21.37 -12.85 -0.64
C LYS A 406 22.65 -12.00 -0.72
N ASN A 407 23.08 -11.62 -1.91
CA ASN A 407 24.30 -10.85 -2.20
C ASN A 407 24.04 -9.34 -2.36
N ASP A 408 22.83 -8.90 -1.98
CA ASP A 408 22.36 -7.52 -2.15
C ASP A 408 22.34 -7.05 -3.61
N GLU A 409 21.98 -7.96 -4.51
CA GLU A 409 21.76 -7.65 -5.93
C GLU A 409 20.28 -7.66 -6.28
N ILE A 410 19.89 -6.68 -7.10
CA ILE A 410 18.54 -6.52 -7.59
C ILE A 410 18.36 -7.24 -8.92
N GLY A 411 17.32 -8.07 -8.98
CA GLY A 411 16.77 -8.69 -10.19
C GLY A 411 15.25 -8.51 -10.23
N TYR A 412 14.58 -9.11 -11.21
CA TYR A 412 13.13 -8.93 -11.41
C TYR A 412 12.44 -10.27 -11.63
N ILE A 413 11.25 -10.43 -11.03
CA ILE A 413 10.40 -11.61 -11.19
C ILE A 413 9.07 -11.27 -11.87
N ASP A 414 8.48 -12.24 -12.57
CA ASP A 414 7.11 -12.18 -13.04
C ASP A 414 6.09 -12.59 -11.94
N LYS A 415 4.79 -12.53 -12.27
CA LYS A 415 3.69 -12.90 -11.36
C LYS A 415 3.61 -14.39 -11.03
N GLN A 416 4.31 -15.23 -11.78
CA GLN A 416 4.45 -16.65 -11.53
C GLN A 416 5.64 -16.93 -10.60
N GLY A 417 6.50 -15.93 -10.37
CA GLY A 417 7.70 -16.01 -9.54
C GLY A 417 8.95 -16.39 -10.31
N ASN A 418 8.89 -16.45 -11.65
CA ASN A 418 10.06 -16.73 -12.48
C ASN A 418 10.96 -15.50 -12.52
N ILE A 419 12.27 -15.69 -12.43
CA ILE A 419 13.25 -14.62 -12.58
C ILE A 419 13.31 -14.24 -14.07
N VAL A 420 12.93 -13.00 -14.38
CA VAL A 420 12.96 -12.42 -15.73
C VAL A 420 14.28 -11.70 -15.98
N ILE A 421 14.78 -10.96 -14.98
CA ILE A 421 16.11 -10.36 -15.01
C ILE A 421 16.90 -10.89 -13.82
N GLN A 422 18.03 -11.52 -14.09
CA GLN A 422 18.90 -12.07 -13.05
C GLN A 422 19.42 -10.96 -12.12
N PRO A 423 19.51 -11.23 -10.81
CA PRO A 423 20.10 -10.29 -9.85
C PRO A 423 21.52 -9.89 -10.25
N GLN A 424 21.72 -8.61 -10.57
CA GLN A 424 23.02 -8.08 -11.01
C GLN A 424 23.21 -6.59 -10.69
N TYR A 425 22.14 -5.87 -10.39
CA TYR A 425 22.19 -4.43 -10.14
C TYR A 425 22.38 -4.12 -8.66
N GLY A 426 23.07 -3.02 -8.36
CA GLY A 426 23.16 -2.51 -6.99
C GLY A 426 21.86 -1.82 -6.57
N GLU A 427 21.25 -1.07 -7.50
CA GLU A 427 19.95 -0.43 -7.30
C GLU A 427 19.06 -0.58 -8.53
N GLY A 428 17.75 -0.51 -8.31
CA GLY A 428 16.73 -0.72 -9.33
C GLY A 428 15.36 -0.42 -8.76
N LEU A 429 14.54 0.27 -9.54
CA LEU A 429 13.19 0.67 -9.12
C LEU A 429 12.13 -0.18 -9.83
N THR A 430 10.94 0.38 -10.01
CA THR A 430 9.77 -0.34 -10.52
C THR A 430 9.79 -0.39 -12.04
N TYR A 431 9.39 -1.53 -12.62
CA TYR A 431 9.15 -1.66 -14.06
C TYR A 431 7.88 -0.91 -14.45
N ALA A 432 8.02 0.09 -15.32
CA ALA A 432 6.89 0.91 -15.72
C ALA A 432 7.10 1.50 -17.12
N ASN A 433 6.02 1.57 -17.89
CA ASN A 433 6.02 2.05 -19.28
C ASN A 433 7.09 1.35 -20.15
N GLY A 434 7.36 0.07 -19.88
CA GLY A 434 8.30 -0.74 -20.64
C GLY A 434 9.77 -0.60 -20.24
N LEU A 435 10.11 0.20 -19.23
CA LEU A 435 11.48 0.47 -18.81
C LEU A 435 11.70 0.33 -17.30
N ILE A 436 12.94 0.04 -16.92
CA ILE A 436 13.41 -0.11 -15.55
C ILE A 436 14.63 0.78 -15.33
N PRO A 437 14.58 1.79 -14.45
CA PRO A 437 15.78 2.49 -14.03
C PRO A 437 16.61 1.56 -13.14
N VAL A 438 17.87 1.37 -13.50
CA VAL A 438 18.82 0.51 -12.80
C VAL A 438 20.17 1.20 -12.64
N LYS A 439 20.85 0.91 -11.55
CA LYS A 439 22.22 1.34 -11.28
C LYS A 439 23.12 0.10 -11.09
N PRO A 440 24.22 -0.03 -11.86
CA PRO A 440 25.19 -1.10 -11.67
C PRO A 440 25.75 -1.13 -10.24
N LYS A 441 26.16 -2.31 -9.78
CA LYS A 441 26.81 -2.49 -8.48
C LYS A 441 28.13 -1.72 -8.42
N GLY A 442 28.47 -1.17 -7.26
CA GLY A 442 29.74 -0.46 -7.03
C GLY A 442 29.75 1.03 -7.40
N LYS A 443 28.65 1.59 -7.93
CA LYS A 443 28.52 3.04 -8.14
C LYS A 443 27.81 3.72 -6.97
N THR A 444 28.54 4.58 -6.27
CA THR A 444 28.01 5.35 -5.13
C THR A 444 27.15 6.52 -5.60
N PHE A 445 27.58 7.24 -6.64
CA PHE A 445 26.88 8.38 -7.23
C PHE A 445 26.67 8.17 -8.73
N GLY A 446 25.53 8.62 -9.26
CA GLY A 446 25.21 8.57 -10.68
C GLY A 446 25.21 7.17 -11.31
N GLY A 447 25.24 7.15 -12.65
CA GLY A 447 25.32 5.92 -13.43
C GLY A 447 24.01 5.16 -13.54
N TRP A 448 22.89 5.84 -13.30
CA TRP A 448 21.57 5.32 -13.62
C TRP A 448 21.39 5.25 -15.13
N LYS A 449 20.73 4.18 -15.56
CA LYS A 449 20.31 3.93 -16.95
C LYS A 449 18.97 3.21 -16.95
N PHE A 450 18.32 3.15 -18.11
CA PHE A 450 17.07 2.42 -18.27
C PHE A 450 17.26 1.19 -19.12
N VAL A 451 16.76 0.05 -18.62
CA VAL A 451 16.75 -1.23 -19.33
C VAL A 451 15.33 -1.69 -19.61
N ASP A 452 15.14 -2.47 -20.66
CA ASP A 452 13.88 -3.18 -20.92
C ASP A 452 13.78 -4.48 -20.08
N LYS A 453 12.67 -5.21 -20.26
CA LYS A 453 12.45 -6.49 -19.55
C LYS A 453 13.39 -7.62 -20.00
N GLN A 454 14.03 -7.48 -21.15
CA GLN A 454 15.07 -8.39 -21.65
C GLN A 454 16.46 -8.00 -21.16
N ASN A 455 16.56 -6.96 -20.31
CA ASN A 455 17.80 -6.42 -19.79
C ASN A 455 18.66 -5.67 -20.83
N ASN A 456 18.08 -5.29 -21.98
CA ASN A 456 18.75 -4.44 -22.95
C ASN A 456 18.75 -3.00 -22.46
N VAL A 457 19.87 -2.30 -22.59
CA VAL A 457 19.95 -0.86 -22.29
C VAL A 457 19.20 -0.10 -23.38
N VAL A 458 18.14 0.61 -22.98
CA VAL A 458 17.33 1.44 -23.90
C VAL A 458 17.71 2.90 -23.79
N LEU A 459 17.89 3.42 -22.56
CA LEU A 459 18.38 4.78 -22.32
C LEU A 459 19.69 4.68 -21.52
N PRO A 460 20.85 4.91 -22.14
CA PRO A 460 22.14 4.56 -21.55
C PRO A 460 22.58 5.44 -20.38
N GLY A 461 22.02 6.64 -20.23
CA GLY A 461 22.54 7.64 -19.30
C GLY A 461 23.96 8.09 -19.68
N PRO A 462 24.80 8.53 -18.73
CA PRO A 462 24.63 8.37 -17.29
C PRO A 462 23.73 9.46 -16.69
N TYR A 463 22.62 9.04 -16.07
CA TYR A 463 21.85 9.95 -15.23
C TYR A 463 22.44 9.97 -13.81
N GLY A 464 22.46 11.13 -13.18
CA GLY A 464 22.82 11.30 -11.76
C GLY A 464 21.84 10.56 -10.84
N GLU A 465 20.57 10.65 -11.19
CA GLU A 465 19.43 9.99 -10.58
C GLU A 465 18.40 9.63 -11.66
N ALA A 466 17.67 8.52 -11.49
CA ALA A 466 16.56 8.18 -12.37
C ALA A 466 15.39 7.57 -11.58
N ARG A 467 14.17 8.05 -11.86
CA ARG A 467 12.93 7.53 -11.27
C ARG A 467 12.16 6.65 -12.25
N SER A 468 11.28 5.80 -11.72
CA SER A 468 10.39 4.97 -12.55
C SER A 468 9.43 5.83 -13.36
N PHE A 469 9.20 5.44 -14.62
CA PHE A 469 8.21 6.06 -15.45
C PHE A 469 6.81 5.97 -14.83
N HIS A 470 6.05 7.04 -14.90
CA HIS A 470 4.62 7.04 -14.62
C HIS A 470 3.93 7.96 -15.61
N ASN A 471 2.79 7.52 -16.16
CA ASN A 471 2.08 8.27 -17.20
C ASN A 471 2.97 8.66 -18.40
N GLY A 472 4.00 7.86 -18.71
CA GLY A 472 4.90 8.07 -19.84
C GLY A 472 6.09 8.99 -19.58
N LEU A 473 6.26 9.52 -18.35
CA LEU A 473 7.37 10.39 -17.98
C LEU A 473 8.17 9.85 -16.79
N ALA A 474 9.48 10.07 -16.79
CA ALA A 474 10.38 9.80 -15.68
C ALA A 474 11.18 11.05 -15.31
N LYS A 475 11.36 11.30 -14.01
CA LYS A 475 12.29 12.31 -13.52
C LYS A 475 13.71 11.74 -13.58
N VAL A 476 14.63 12.48 -14.18
CA VAL A 476 16.06 12.16 -14.24
C VAL A 476 16.89 13.38 -13.89
N GLU A 477 18.10 13.16 -13.40
CA GLU A 477 19.12 14.18 -13.25
C GLU A 477 20.12 14.04 -14.40
N GLU A 478 20.27 15.09 -15.20
CA GLU A 478 21.19 15.14 -16.34
C GLU A 478 21.88 16.51 -16.37
N ASN A 479 23.20 16.53 -16.29
CA ASN A 479 24.03 17.75 -16.22
C ASN A 479 23.62 18.68 -15.07
N ASP A 480 23.44 18.13 -13.87
CA ASP A 480 23.00 18.84 -12.66
C ASP A 480 21.61 19.54 -12.80
N GLU A 481 20.85 19.20 -13.85
CA GLU A 481 19.48 19.65 -14.04
C GLU A 481 18.50 18.49 -13.86
N MET A 482 17.41 18.76 -13.14
CA MET A 482 16.31 17.79 -13.02
C MET A 482 15.35 17.93 -14.19
N LYS A 483 15.18 16.85 -14.96
CA LYS A 483 14.38 16.81 -16.19
C LYS A 483 13.30 15.73 -16.12
N TYR A 484 12.16 16.00 -16.73
CA TYR A 484 11.18 14.98 -17.08
C TYR A 484 11.42 14.52 -18.51
N ILE A 485 11.78 13.26 -18.68
CA ILE A 485 11.99 12.64 -19.99
C ILE A 485 10.86 11.69 -20.32
N ASN A 486 10.56 11.54 -21.61
CA ASN A 486 9.68 10.47 -22.09
C ASN A 486 10.44 9.15 -22.29
N THR A 487 9.72 8.08 -22.66
CA THR A 487 10.31 6.74 -22.85
C THR A 487 11.34 6.63 -23.99
N LYS A 488 11.45 7.65 -24.83
CA LYS A 488 12.48 7.79 -25.88
C LYS A 488 13.70 8.60 -25.40
N GLY A 489 13.74 9.00 -24.13
CA GLY A 489 14.80 9.83 -23.56
C GLY A 489 14.70 11.32 -23.91
N LYS A 490 13.65 11.76 -24.62
CA LYS A 490 13.48 13.19 -24.96
C LYS A 490 12.94 13.95 -23.75
N THR A 491 13.62 15.02 -23.38
CA THR A 491 13.16 15.99 -22.37
C THR A 491 11.83 16.61 -22.79
N VAL A 492 10.88 16.62 -21.86
CA VAL A 492 9.57 17.27 -21.99
C VAL A 492 9.60 18.62 -21.29
N PHE A 493 10.07 18.68 -20.04
CA PHE A 493 10.30 19.92 -19.30
C PHE A 493 11.32 19.71 -18.17
N SER A 494 11.90 20.80 -17.66
CA SER A 494 12.83 20.83 -16.53
C SER A 494 12.17 21.37 -15.26
N VAL A 495 12.74 21.05 -14.10
CA VAL A 495 12.30 21.57 -12.79
C VAL A 495 13.50 21.99 -11.95
N ASP A 496 13.33 23.00 -11.11
CA ASP A 496 14.44 23.70 -10.44
C ASP A 496 14.92 22.99 -9.16
N SER A 497 14.26 21.91 -8.73
CA SER A 497 14.48 21.32 -7.40
C SER A 497 15.06 19.89 -7.45
N PHE A 498 16.19 19.76 -6.75
CA PHE A 498 16.81 18.52 -6.27
C PHE A 498 15.98 17.80 -5.18
N GLY A 499 14.83 18.38 -4.78
CA GLY A 499 13.96 17.89 -3.72
C GLY A 499 13.14 16.64 -4.05
N SER A 500 12.86 15.89 -2.97
CA SER A 500 12.27 14.54 -2.78
C SER A 500 11.37 13.88 -3.85
N ASP A 501 11.33 12.55 -3.76
CA ASP A 501 10.57 11.52 -4.51
C ASP A 501 9.10 11.85 -4.90
N ASN A 502 8.48 12.85 -4.27
CA ASN A 502 7.05 13.13 -4.33
C ASN A 502 6.60 13.94 -5.55
N THR A 503 7.48 14.13 -6.53
CA THR A 503 7.20 14.81 -7.80
C THR A 503 6.76 13.87 -8.92
N SER A 504 6.70 12.56 -8.67
CA SER A 504 6.28 11.56 -9.66
C SER A 504 4.86 11.81 -10.18
N PHE A 505 4.67 11.73 -11.50
CA PHE A 505 3.34 11.81 -12.10
C PHE A 505 2.45 10.67 -11.59
N ARG A 506 1.23 11.01 -11.18
CA ARG A 506 0.16 10.04 -11.04
C ARG A 506 -1.13 10.62 -11.57
N GLU A 507 -1.86 9.80 -12.31
CA GLU A 507 -3.13 10.19 -12.93
C GLU A 507 -3.04 11.50 -13.74
N ASN A 508 -1.95 11.65 -14.49
CA ASN A 508 -1.61 12.79 -15.34
C ASN A 508 -1.39 14.12 -14.60
N ARG A 509 -1.04 14.06 -13.31
CA ARG A 509 -0.67 15.23 -12.50
C ARG A 509 0.57 14.94 -11.67
N ALA A 510 1.39 15.95 -11.47
CA ALA A 510 2.48 15.96 -10.50
C ALA A 510 2.40 17.23 -9.65
N ILE A 511 2.89 17.16 -8.41
CA ILE A 511 3.14 18.35 -7.61
C ILE A 511 4.65 18.57 -7.64
N VAL A 512 5.08 19.66 -8.26
CA VAL A 512 6.48 19.99 -8.48
C VAL A 512 6.81 21.31 -7.81
N GLU A 513 8.10 21.54 -7.59
CA GLU A 513 8.61 22.82 -7.15
C GLU A 513 9.12 23.58 -8.38
N LYS A 514 8.72 24.85 -8.50
CA LYS A 514 9.10 25.78 -9.57
C LYS A 514 9.71 27.04 -8.98
N SER A 515 10.70 27.59 -9.66
CA SER A 515 11.28 28.89 -9.38
C SER A 515 10.27 30.00 -9.71
N SER A 516 10.17 31.02 -8.85
CA SER A 516 9.47 32.27 -9.15
C SER A 516 10.36 33.35 -9.76
N GLY A 517 11.65 33.06 -9.97
CA GLY A 517 12.69 34.09 -10.09
C GLY A 517 13.19 34.53 -8.70
N ASP A 518 14.47 34.89 -8.60
CA ASP A 518 15.20 35.29 -7.37
C ASP A 518 15.04 34.37 -6.15
N PHE A 519 15.91 33.37 -5.98
CA PHE A 519 16.07 32.45 -4.81
C PHE A 519 14.81 31.82 -4.17
N ASP A 520 13.60 32.15 -4.63
CA ASP A 520 12.31 31.72 -4.12
C ASP A 520 11.72 30.65 -5.05
N SER A 521 11.16 29.62 -4.42
CA SER A 521 10.45 28.54 -5.07
C SER A 521 9.02 28.43 -4.56
N TYR A 522 8.13 27.93 -5.41
CA TYR A 522 6.76 27.60 -5.05
C TYR A 522 6.38 26.21 -5.52
N LYS A 523 5.42 25.59 -4.85
CA LYS A 523 4.86 24.30 -5.26
C LYS A 523 3.71 24.52 -6.22
N ALA A 524 3.66 23.72 -7.29
CA ALA A 524 2.66 23.81 -8.33
C ALA A 524 2.14 22.43 -8.73
N ILE A 525 0.85 22.34 -9.03
CA ILE A 525 0.30 21.20 -9.75
C ILE A 525 0.60 21.42 -11.24
N VAL A 526 1.24 20.44 -11.87
CA VAL A 526 1.53 20.47 -13.31
C VAL A 526 0.86 19.32 -14.05
N ASP A 527 0.60 19.54 -15.34
CA ASP A 527 0.17 18.50 -16.26
C ASP A 527 1.37 17.78 -16.93
N LEU A 528 1.11 16.87 -17.87
CA LEU A 528 2.16 16.09 -18.55
C LEU A 528 3.07 16.93 -19.46
N LYS A 529 2.70 18.17 -19.79
CA LYS A 529 3.55 19.09 -20.55
C LYS A 529 4.44 19.93 -19.63
N GLY A 530 4.18 19.89 -18.32
CA GLY A 530 4.83 20.75 -17.34
C GLY A 530 4.09 22.09 -17.14
N ASP A 531 2.94 22.28 -17.79
CA ASP A 531 2.14 23.50 -17.67
C ASP A 531 1.55 23.58 -16.26
N VAL A 532 1.61 24.77 -15.64
CA VAL A 532 1.04 24.99 -14.31
C VAL A 532 -0.48 24.92 -14.41
N VAL A 533 -1.07 23.93 -13.76
CA VAL A 533 -2.52 23.80 -13.59
C VAL A 533 -2.98 24.63 -12.39
N TYR A 534 -2.19 24.64 -11.31
CA TYR A 534 -2.51 25.40 -10.11
C TYR A 534 -1.25 25.74 -9.32
N ASN A 535 -1.13 27.01 -8.90
CA ASN A 535 -0.08 27.46 -8.00
C ASN A 535 -0.53 27.26 -6.55
N LEU A 536 0.15 26.37 -5.81
CA LEU A 536 -0.23 26.06 -4.43
C LEU A 536 0.09 27.18 -3.44
N SER A 537 0.89 28.18 -3.83
CA SER A 537 1.07 29.40 -3.04
C SER A 537 -0.19 30.28 -2.98
N ASN A 538 -1.19 30.01 -3.84
CA ASN A 538 -2.49 30.69 -3.76
C ASN A 538 -3.36 30.19 -2.60
N LEU A 539 -2.90 29.18 -1.84
CA LEU A 539 -3.57 28.76 -0.62
C LEU A 539 -3.17 29.69 0.53
N ASP A 540 -4.10 30.00 1.44
CA ASP A 540 -3.87 30.82 2.65
C ASP A 540 -2.86 30.23 3.66
N SER A 541 -2.14 29.16 3.30
CA SER A 541 -1.23 28.44 4.17
C SER A 541 -0.10 27.84 3.35
N LYS A 542 1.13 27.86 3.89
CA LYS A 542 2.31 27.33 3.22
C LYS A 542 2.22 25.81 3.08
N VAL A 543 2.47 25.28 1.88
CA VAL A 543 2.49 23.84 1.62
C VAL A 543 3.86 23.25 1.95
N CYS A 544 3.98 22.60 3.11
CA CYS A 544 5.24 22.02 3.58
C CYS A 544 5.57 20.70 2.89
N ALA A 545 4.58 19.88 2.57
CA ALA A 545 4.79 18.61 1.86
C ALA A 545 3.56 18.25 1.03
N ALA A 546 3.76 17.47 -0.02
CA ALA A 546 2.68 16.89 -0.82
C ALA A 546 3.01 15.44 -1.19
N GLU A 547 2.00 14.58 -1.28
CA GLU A 547 2.08 13.22 -1.84
C GLU A 547 1.52 13.19 -3.26
N PRO A 548 1.97 12.27 -4.13
CA PRO A 548 1.38 12.09 -5.45
C PRO A 548 -0.12 11.78 -5.40
N TYR A 549 -0.83 12.13 -6.49
CA TYR A 549 -2.25 11.85 -6.60
C TYR A 549 -2.56 10.36 -6.50
N HIS A 550 -3.59 10.05 -5.71
CA HIS A 550 -4.10 8.70 -5.58
C HIS A 550 -5.63 8.71 -5.49
N ASN A 551 -6.27 7.95 -6.38
CA ASN A 551 -7.72 7.93 -6.55
C ASN A 551 -8.35 9.32 -6.81
N GLY A 552 -7.58 10.26 -7.38
CA GLY A 552 -8.01 11.60 -7.71
C GLY A 552 -7.81 12.68 -6.64
N LEU A 553 -7.19 12.38 -5.49
CA LEU A 553 -6.78 13.38 -4.51
C LEU A 553 -5.29 13.24 -4.18
N ALA A 554 -4.62 14.35 -3.91
CA ALA A 554 -3.28 14.39 -3.33
C ALA A 554 -3.38 14.82 -1.87
N GLN A 555 -2.57 14.22 -0.99
CA GLN A 555 -2.47 14.65 0.41
C GLN A 555 -1.40 15.74 0.51
N ILE A 556 -1.70 16.84 1.19
CA ILE A 556 -0.76 17.93 1.44
C ILE A 556 -0.66 18.24 2.94
N ILE A 557 0.45 18.83 3.37
CA ILE A 557 0.64 19.41 4.70
C ILE A 557 0.66 20.92 4.55
N LEU A 558 -0.21 21.57 5.29
CA LEU A 558 -0.34 23.02 5.38
C LEU A 558 0.19 23.47 6.73
N SER A 559 1.03 24.51 6.74
CA SER A 559 1.44 25.21 7.96
C SER A 559 0.78 26.58 8.01
N SER A 560 0.06 26.86 9.10
CA SER A 560 -0.65 28.13 9.29
C SER A 560 0.25 29.28 9.73
N ASP A 561 1.43 29.01 10.28
CA ASP A 561 2.40 30.02 10.72
C ASP A 561 3.60 30.16 9.75
N GLY A 562 3.56 29.46 8.61
CA GLY A 562 4.62 29.45 7.61
C GLY A 562 5.86 28.65 8.01
N SER A 563 5.92 28.10 9.23
CA SER A 563 7.03 27.26 9.66
C SER A 563 6.85 25.84 9.10
N CYS A 564 7.75 25.44 8.21
CA CYS A 564 7.88 24.05 7.79
C CYS A 564 9.10 23.46 8.51
N SER A 565 8.93 22.36 9.25
CA SER A 565 10.05 21.74 9.97
C SER A 565 10.99 21.04 8.98
N ASN A 566 12.31 21.23 9.11
CA ASN A 566 13.38 20.66 8.25
C ASN A 566 13.46 19.11 8.19
N SER A 567 12.44 18.37 8.66
CA SER A 567 12.36 16.90 8.55
C SER A 567 11.82 16.41 7.19
N GLU A 568 11.79 17.29 6.19
CA GLU A 568 11.04 17.23 4.91
C GLU A 568 11.47 16.12 3.92
N SER A 569 12.43 15.27 4.27
CA SER A 569 13.05 14.33 3.31
C SER A 569 12.54 12.88 3.34
N ARG A 570 11.50 12.56 4.12
CA ARG A 570 11.08 11.14 4.28
C ARG A 570 9.91 10.76 3.36
N SER A 571 10.25 10.07 2.28
CA SER A 571 9.43 9.66 1.12
C SER A 571 8.48 8.46 1.33
N THR A 572 7.80 8.39 2.47
CA THR A 572 6.75 7.37 2.65
C THR A 572 5.49 8.01 3.18
N SER A 573 4.32 7.55 2.71
CA SER A 573 3.02 7.88 3.33
C SER A 573 3.01 7.70 4.86
N GLU A 574 3.91 6.87 5.40
CA GLU A 574 4.12 6.70 6.84
C GLU A 574 4.84 7.92 7.48
N ALA A 575 5.83 8.49 6.81
CA ALA A 575 6.60 9.64 7.27
C ALA A 575 5.95 11.00 6.95
N PHE A 576 5.11 11.07 5.91
CA PHE A 576 4.25 12.22 5.65
C PHE A 576 3.35 12.55 6.84
N LEU A 577 2.86 11.51 7.52
CA LEU A 577 2.04 11.64 8.73
C LEU A 577 2.84 12.00 9.98
N ASP A 578 4.16 11.90 9.94
CA ASP A 578 5.04 12.30 11.04
C ASP A 578 5.26 13.81 11.04
N VAL A 579 5.49 14.43 9.88
CA VAL A 579 5.67 15.89 9.75
C VAL A 579 4.48 16.66 10.33
N ALA A 580 3.25 16.19 10.08
CA ALA A 580 2.05 16.80 10.63
C ALA A 580 1.97 16.71 12.18
N LYS A 581 2.59 15.70 12.83
CA LYS A 581 2.51 15.53 14.30
C LYS A 581 3.46 16.44 15.08
N PHE A 582 4.54 16.92 14.46
CA PHE A 582 5.59 17.68 15.15
C PHE A 582 5.33 19.19 15.22
N SER A 583 4.37 19.69 14.45
CA SER A 583 3.98 21.11 14.47
C SER A 583 2.56 21.25 15.01
N THR A 584 2.40 22.08 16.06
CA THR A 584 1.10 22.45 16.63
C THR A 584 0.25 23.30 15.68
N THR A 585 0.84 23.81 14.61
CA THR A 585 0.27 24.71 13.60
C THR A 585 0.07 24.03 12.24
N SER A 586 0.52 22.77 12.08
CA SER A 586 0.35 22.02 10.85
C SER A 586 -0.97 21.26 10.80
N VAL A 587 -1.63 21.32 9.65
CA VAL A 587 -2.81 20.51 9.31
C VAL A 587 -2.53 19.75 8.01
N TYR A 588 -3.08 18.55 7.87
CA TYR A 588 -3.06 17.89 6.56
C TYR A 588 -4.36 18.18 5.82
N ALA A 589 -4.28 18.27 4.50
CA ALA A 589 -5.44 18.44 3.64
C ALA A 589 -5.39 17.46 2.47
N TYR A 590 -6.55 17.22 1.87
CA TYR A 590 -6.64 16.56 0.57
C TYR A 590 -7.04 17.60 -0.48
N ILE A 591 -6.30 17.64 -1.58
CA ILE A 591 -6.60 18.50 -2.72
C ILE A 591 -6.98 17.67 -3.95
N ASP A 592 -7.89 18.19 -4.76
CA ASP A 592 -8.19 17.65 -6.08
C ASP A 592 -7.17 18.13 -7.13
N LYS A 593 -7.35 17.68 -8.38
CA LYS A 593 -6.44 17.98 -9.50
C LYS A 593 -6.47 19.43 -9.96
N GLN A 594 -7.39 20.23 -9.43
CA GLN A 594 -7.58 21.64 -9.69
C GLN A 594 -7.04 22.48 -8.52
N GLY A 595 -6.54 21.85 -7.45
CA GLY A 595 -6.01 22.53 -6.27
C GLY A 595 -7.06 22.81 -5.19
N ASN A 596 -8.33 22.41 -5.38
CA ASN A 596 -9.37 22.66 -4.39
C ASN A 596 -9.16 21.76 -3.17
N ILE A 597 -9.26 22.34 -1.98
CA ILE A 597 -9.20 21.57 -0.73
C ILE A 597 -10.54 20.86 -0.52
N VAL A 598 -10.49 19.53 -0.56
CA VAL A 598 -11.65 18.65 -0.40
C VAL A 598 -11.88 18.28 1.06
N TYR A 599 -10.81 18.18 1.84
CA TYR A 599 -10.87 17.86 3.26
C TYR A 599 -9.68 18.48 4.00
N LYS A 600 -9.90 19.00 5.21
CA LYS A 600 -8.85 19.42 6.14
C LYS A 600 -8.95 18.59 7.42
N GLY A 601 -7.85 17.97 7.81
CA GLY A 601 -7.73 17.22 9.05
C GLY A 601 -6.66 17.80 9.95
N LYS A 602 -6.95 17.86 11.25
CA LYS A 602 -5.90 18.13 12.25
C LYS A 602 -5.18 16.81 12.56
N PRO A 603 -3.85 16.75 12.49
CA PRO A 603 -3.11 15.62 13.03
C PRO A 603 -3.49 15.51 14.50
N GLY A 604 -4.04 14.35 14.88
CA GLY A 604 -4.36 14.09 16.28
C GLY A 604 -3.05 14.10 17.05
N SER A 605 -2.92 15.00 18.04
CA SER A 605 -1.91 14.85 19.07
C SER A 605 -2.09 13.45 19.66
N ASN A 606 -1.00 12.68 19.71
CA ASN A 606 -1.07 11.35 20.28
C ASN A 606 -1.62 11.49 21.70
N LYS A 607 -2.79 10.89 21.95
CA LYS A 607 -3.58 10.94 23.18
C LYS A 607 -2.91 10.15 24.33
N LEU A 608 -1.61 10.38 24.56
CA LEU A 608 -0.92 10.01 25.79
C LEU A 608 -0.76 11.21 26.74
N MET A 609 -1.27 12.39 26.37
CA MET A 609 -1.21 13.63 27.17
C MET A 609 -2.56 14.33 27.36
N ASN A 610 -3.69 13.63 27.23
CA ASN A 610 -5.01 14.18 27.59
C ASN A 610 -5.96 13.07 28.05
N SER A 611 -5.68 12.50 29.23
CA SER A 611 -6.63 11.75 30.05
C SER A 611 -7.11 12.62 31.21
N VAL A 612 -7.54 13.84 30.91
CA VAL A 612 -7.94 14.83 31.92
C VAL A 612 -9.23 15.47 31.44
N SER A 613 -10.30 15.27 32.21
CA SER A 613 -11.66 15.73 31.90
C SER A 613 -11.75 17.26 31.86
N GLU A 614 -12.83 17.81 31.30
CA GLU A 614 -13.02 19.26 31.15
C GLU A 614 -13.11 19.99 32.51
N THR A 615 -13.62 19.29 33.53
CA THR A 615 -13.60 19.69 34.95
C THR A 615 -12.18 19.86 35.47
N GLU A 616 -11.30 18.96 35.05
CA GLU A 616 -9.94 18.78 35.53
C GLU A 616 -8.99 19.74 34.78
N ARG A 617 -9.34 20.16 33.55
CA ARG A 617 -8.74 21.34 32.86
C ARG A 617 -9.10 22.67 33.51
N LYS A 618 -10.32 22.83 34.04
CA LYS A 618 -10.68 24.02 34.84
C LYS A 618 -9.89 24.04 36.14
N SER A 619 -9.74 22.90 36.82
CA SER A 619 -8.89 22.77 38.00
C SER A 619 -7.41 23.03 37.71
N ILE A 620 -6.88 22.59 36.56
CA ILE A 620 -5.49 22.87 36.15
C ILE A 620 -5.28 24.34 35.79
N LYS A 621 -6.24 25.02 35.14
CA LYS A 621 -6.15 26.49 34.92
C LYS A 621 -6.23 27.26 36.23
N GLN A 622 -7.03 26.80 37.19
CA GLN A 622 -7.12 27.39 38.52
C GLN A 622 -5.84 27.14 39.34
N LEU A 623 -5.22 25.95 39.22
CA LEU A 623 -3.90 25.60 39.75
C LEU A 623 -2.77 26.38 39.08
N PHE A 624 -2.88 26.66 37.78
CA PHE A 624 -1.89 27.45 37.04
C PHE A 624 -1.89 28.91 37.49
N ASN A 625 -3.09 29.49 37.68
CA ASN A 625 -3.23 30.86 38.19
C ASN A 625 -2.81 30.99 39.66
N SER A 626 -3.03 29.96 40.50
CA SER A 626 -2.54 29.94 41.88
C SER A 626 -1.04 29.61 41.97
N SER A 627 -0.47 28.87 41.00
CA SER A 627 0.97 28.64 40.91
C SER A 627 1.77 29.85 40.42
N LYS A 628 1.16 30.79 39.70
CA LYS A 628 1.79 32.06 39.35
C LYS A 628 2.05 32.94 40.59
N THR A 629 1.18 32.85 41.59
CA THR A 629 1.32 33.55 42.88
C THR A 629 2.27 32.80 43.83
N ALA A 630 2.43 31.47 43.69
CA ALA A 630 3.30 30.65 44.53
C ALA A 630 4.79 30.67 44.13
N VAL A 631 5.14 31.15 42.94
CA VAL A 631 6.55 31.29 42.48
C VAL A 631 7.31 32.39 43.24
N GLU A 632 6.61 33.27 43.97
CA GLU A 632 7.23 34.36 44.75
C GLU A 632 7.51 34.00 46.23
N SER A 633 7.17 32.81 46.71
CA SER A 633 7.44 32.41 48.10
C SER A 633 8.10 31.03 48.20
N GLU A 634 9.29 31.03 48.81
CA GLU A 634 10.21 29.92 49.01
C GLU A 634 9.56 28.59 49.46
N ASN A 635 9.74 27.50 48.69
CA ASN A 635 9.85 26.14 49.25
C ASN A 635 10.40 25.11 48.25
N TRP A 636 11.72 25.14 48.02
CA TRP A 636 12.44 24.17 47.16
C TRP A 636 12.97 22.93 47.92
N LYS A 637 12.76 22.84 49.25
CA LYS A 637 13.29 21.74 50.07
C LYS A 637 12.63 20.39 49.79
N GLU A 638 11.41 20.36 49.25
CA GLU A 638 10.69 19.11 48.98
C GLU A 638 11.12 18.44 47.66
N TYR A 639 11.67 19.21 46.71
CA TYR A 639 12.04 18.71 45.38
C TYR A 639 13.36 17.91 45.38
N LEU A 640 14.30 18.22 46.28
CA LEU A 640 15.61 17.55 46.38
C LEU A 640 15.59 16.28 47.24
N GLY A 641 14.54 16.07 48.04
CA GLY A 641 14.33 14.87 48.85
C GLY A 641 14.11 13.59 48.03
N LYS A 642 13.73 13.71 46.75
CA LYS A 642 13.30 12.58 45.90
C LYS A 642 14.43 11.86 45.14
N TYR A 643 15.68 12.32 45.22
CA TYR A 643 16.80 11.70 44.51
C TYR A 643 17.70 10.88 45.44
N THR A 644 17.95 9.61 45.09
CA THR A 644 18.89 8.74 45.80
C THR A 644 20.33 9.27 45.72
N LYS A 645 21.18 8.88 46.68
CA LYS A 645 22.61 9.24 46.75
C LYS A 645 23.35 9.04 45.42
N LYS A 646 22.96 8.01 44.63
CA LYS A 646 23.51 7.67 43.30
C LYS A 646 23.02 8.60 42.18
N GLY A 647 21.77 9.07 42.25
CA GLY A 647 21.19 10.03 41.29
C GLY A 647 21.81 11.43 41.38
N ARG A 648 22.15 11.87 42.60
CA ARG A 648 22.84 13.17 42.84
C ARG A 648 24.26 13.20 42.25
N SER A 649 24.97 12.06 42.28
CA SER A 649 26.31 11.92 41.69
C SER A 649 26.33 11.93 40.17
N ASN A 650 25.31 11.40 39.49
CA ASN A 650 25.26 11.37 38.03
C ASN A 650 24.86 12.74 37.44
N LEU A 651 24.13 13.54 38.22
CA LEU A 651 23.78 14.91 37.86
C LEU A 651 25.05 15.80 37.83
N LEU A 652 25.88 15.72 38.86
CA LEU A 652 27.13 16.49 38.96
C LEU A 652 28.13 16.12 37.84
N LYS A 653 28.23 14.82 37.53
CA LYS A 653 29.06 14.31 36.43
C LYS A 653 28.67 14.96 35.09
N LYS A 654 27.36 15.11 34.83
CA LYS A 654 26.86 15.73 33.60
C LYS A 654 27.16 17.24 33.53
N TYR A 655 27.09 17.97 34.64
CA TYR A 655 27.33 19.40 34.65
C TYR A 655 28.81 19.78 34.58
N TYR A 656 29.69 19.05 35.28
CA TYR A 656 31.13 19.35 35.23
C TYR A 656 31.73 19.10 33.83
N THR A 657 31.36 17.99 33.17
CA THR A 657 31.82 17.71 31.80
C THR A 657 31.24 18.71 30.79
N SER A 658 29.98 19.15 30.96
CA SER A 658 29.38 20.16 30.08
C SER A 658 30.01 21.55 30.26
N LEU A 659 30.39 21.93 31.49
CA LEU A 659 31.05 23.21 31.78
C LEU A 659 32.51 23.22 31.31
N ALA A 660 33.26 22.12 31.53
CA ALA A 660 34.63 21.98 31.05
C ALA A 660 34.69 21.95 29.51
N PHE A 661 33.70 21.31 28.87
CA PHE A 661 33.55 21.29 27.42
C PHE A 661 33.14 22.67 26.89
N ALA A 662 32.21 23.38 27.56
CA ALA A 662 31.86 24.77 27.23
C ALA A 662 33.09 25.69 27.37
N ILE A 663 33.79 25.71 28.50
CA ILE A 663 34.97 26.58 28.70
C ILE A 663 36.09 26.28 27.69
N GLY A 664 36.28 25.01 27.29
CA GLY A 664 37.25 24.61 26.27
C GLY A 664 36.88 25.00 24.84
N PHE A 665 35.57 25.01 24.51
CA PHE A 665 35.06 25.39 23.18
C PHE A 665 34.82 26.91 23.04
N LEU A 666 34.70 27.63 24.16
CA LEU A 666 34.48 29.08 24.23
C LEU A 666 35.73 29.92 23.92
N GLY A 667 36.85 29.28 23.54
CA GLY A 667 38.05 29.95 23.02
C GLY A 667 37.91 30.44 21.57
N GLU A 668 36.87 30.02 20.82
CA GLU A 668 36.76 30.30 19.38
C GLU A 668 35.38 30.83 18.91
N SER A 669 34.53 31.39 19.78
CA SER A 669 33.28 32.01 19.31
C SER A 669 32.81 33.21 20.15
N GLU A 670 32.63 34.35 19.45
CA GLU A 670 31.74 35.52 19.66
C GLU A 670 31.31 35.97 21.08
N MET A 671 32.01 35.61 22.15
CA MET A 671 31.81 36.17 23.48
C MET A 671 32.90 37.19 23.80
N LYS A 672 32.52 38.42 24.17
CA LYS A 672 33.49 39.46 24.60
C LYS A 672 34.36 38.91 25.73
N GLN A 673 35.68 39.06 25.62
CA GLN A 673 36.69 38.54 26.56
C GLN A 673 36.36 38.87 28.02
N GLU A 674 35.82 40.07 28.26
CA GLU A 674 35.35 40.55 29.58
C GLU A 674 34.27 39.65 30.21
N LYS A 675 33.38 39.06 29.41
CA LYS A 675 32.34 38.13 29.86
C LYS A 675 32.93 36.76 30.20
N ILE A 676 33.93 36.30 29.45
CA ILE A 676 34.68 35.07 29.72
C ILE A 676 35.46 35.22 31.03
N ASP A 677 36.14 36.35 31.22
CA ASP A 677 36.91 36.63 32.43
C ASP A 677 36.01 36.77 33.66
N LYS A 678 34.82 37.38 33.50
CA LYS A 678 33.78 37.42 34.54
C LYS A 678 33.32 36.01 34.96
N ILE A 679 33.06 35.12 34.00
CA ILE A 679 32.65 33.73 34.28
C ILE A 679 33.80 32.97 34.96
N LYS A 680 35.04 33.10 34.48
CA LYS A 680 36.23 32.47 35.08
C LYS A 680 36.45 32.95 36.52
N ASN A 681 36.29 34.24 36.79
CA ASN A 681 36.45 34.80 38.12
C ASN A 681 35.37 34.31 39.09
N ARG A 682 34.10 34.26 38.65
CA ARG A 682 33.01 33.71 39.48
C ARG A 682 33.14 32.20 39.68
N TRP A 683 33.66 31.47 38.70
CA TRP A 683 34.00 30.06 38.86
C TRP A 683 35.10 29.85 39.90
N LYS A 684 36.20 30.62 39.83
CA LYS A 684 37.27 30.58 40.84
C LYS A 684 36.75 30.96 42.23
N GLN A 685 35.87 31.96 42.33
CA GLN A 685 35.24 32.34 43.58
C GLN A 685 34.33 31.23 44.11
N LEU A 686 33.52 30.59 43.26
CA LEU A 686 32.71 29.44 43.62
C LEU A 686 33.58 28.29 44.16
N LEU A 687 34.71 27.99 43.52
CA LEU A 687 35.62 26.97 44.02
C LEU A 687 36.20 27.35 45.39
N LYS A 688 36.53 28.62 45.62
CA LYS A 688 36.99 29.11 46.94
C LYS A 688 35.90 28.99 48.01
N ASP A 689 34.68 29.46 47.73
CA ASP A 689 33.55 29.48 48.69
C ASP A 689 33.19 28.06 49.19
N PHE A 690 33.50 27.04 48.40
CA PHE A 690 33.24 25.63 48.72
C PHE A 690 34.49 24.83 49.11
N ASN A 691 35.63 25.51 49.37
CA ASN A 691 36.91 24.90 49.75
C ASN A 691 37.43 23.87 48.72
N LEU A 692 37.31 24.23 47.43
CA LEU A 692 37.71 23.47 46.25
C LEU A 692 38.88 24.11 45.49
N ALA A 693 39.42 25.23 45.98
CA ALA A 693 40.42 26.05 45.27
C ALA A 693 41.77 25.36 44.99
N ASN A 694 42.06 24.23 45.65
CA ASN A 694 43.29 23.46 45.45
C ASN A 694 43.19 22.39 44.34
N ILE A 695 42.02 22.23 43.73
CA ILE A 695 41.84 21.36 42.54
C ILE A 695 42.41 22.13 41.35
N LYS A 696 43.57 21.70 40.83
CA LYS A 696 44.31 22.40 39.78
C LYS A 696 43.43 22.57 38.51
N ASP A 697 43.30 23.79 38.01
CA ASP A 697 42.51 24.18 36.83
C ASP A 697 42.90 23.44 35.51
N LYS A 698 44.01 22.69 35.49
CA LYS A 698 44.55 22.03 34.28
C LYS A 698 44.29 20.53 34.17
N ASP A 699 43.57 19.90 35.09
CA ASP A 699 43.33 18.46 35.03
C ASP A 699 41.93 18.14 34.48
N SER A 700 41.84 17.97 33.15
CA SER A 700 40.78 17.19 32.50
C SER A 700 40.90 15.68 32.78
N SER A 701 41.74 15.29 33.74
CA SER A 701 41.98 13.92 34.16
C SER A 701 40.90 13.44 35.16
N LYS A 702 40.65 12.12 35.17
CA LYS A 702 39.67 11.45 36.06
C LYS A 702 39.85 11.79 37.56
N ASP A 703 41.01 12.31 37.95
CA ASP A 703 41.39 12.60 39.33
C ASP A 703 40.76 13.89 39.86
N GLY A 704 40.70 14.95 39.05
CA GLY A 704 39.98 16.19 39.40
C GLY A 704 38.47 15.97 39.55
N GLU A 705 37.89 15.14 38.66
CA GLU A 705 36.47 14.72 38.72
C GLU A 705 36.17 13.93 40.01
N SER A 706 37.09 13.05 40.41
CA SER A 706 36.94 12.23 41.63
C SER A 706 36.97 13.08 42.90
N GLN A 707 37.89 14.04 42.99
CA GLN A 707 38.03 14.94 44.15
C GLN A 707 36.82 15.88 44.32
N LEU A 708 36.31 16.45 43.21
CA LEU A 708 35.07 17.25 43.21
C LEU A 708 33.87 16.44 43.66
N LYS A 709 33.74 15.22 43.17
CA LYS A 709 32.66 14.30 43.53
C LYS A 709 32.72 13.90 45.00
N GLN A 710 33.90 13.63 45.53
CA GLN A 710 34.08 13.30 46.95
C GLN A 710 33.70 14.50 47.85
N LYS A 711 34.18 15.71 47.51
CA LYS A 711 33.88 16.92 48.29
C LYS A 711 32.42 17.35 48.18
N PHE A 712 31.81 17.30 47.00
CA PHE A 712 30.39 17.57 46.85
C PHE A 712 29.57 16.58 47.68
N ASN A 713 29.90 15.29 47.65
CA ASN A 713 29.16 14.29 48.42
C ASN A 713 29.26 14.49 49.94
N SER A 714 30.36 15.05 50.45
CA SER A 714 30.52 15.38 51.88
C SER A 714 29.81 16.66 52.32
N MET A 715 29.34 17.51 51.40
CA MET A 715 28.55 18.70 51.75
C MET A 715 27.16 18.33 52.30
N ASN A 716 26.63 19.16 53.21
CA ASN A 716 25.25 19.05 53.64
C ASN A 716 24.28 19.51 52.53
N LEU A 717 22.99 19.21 52.69
CA LEU A 717 21.99 19.42 51.63
C LEU A 717 21.84 20.89 51.22
N GLN A 718 21.95 21.80 52.18
CA GLN A 718 21.83 23.24 51.97
C GLN A 718 23.00 23.78 51.14
N ARG A 719 24.24 23.42 51.51
CA ARG A 719 25.44 23.75 50.73
C ARG A 719 25.41 23.12 49.33
N LYS A 720 24.92 21.89 49.18
CA LYS A 720 24.77 21.26 47.85
C LYS A 720 23.82 22.03 46.94
N SER A 721 22.70 22.50 47.49
CA SER A 721 21.71 23.29 46.76
C SER A 721 22.27 24.64 46.32
N GLU A 722 23.01 25.30 47.21
CA GLU A 722 23.67 26.57 46.90
C GLU A 722 24.74 26.41 45.82
N PHE A 723 25.57 25.37 45.92
CA PHE A 723 26.59 25.05 44.91
C PHE A 723 25.97 24.85 43.52
N LEU A 724 24.93 24.02 43.42
CA LEU A 724 24.23 23.74 42.17
C LEU A 724 23.55 24.99 41.59
N SER A 725 22.93 25.82 42.44
CA SER A 725 22.27 27.05 41.98
C SER A 725 23.25 28.05 41.39
N ARG A 726 24.42 28.22 42.01
CA ARG A 726 25.48 29.10 41.51
C ARG A 726 26.09 28.57 40.21
N ILE A 727 26.27 27.26 40.06
CA ILE A 727 26.69 26.63 38.79
C ILE A 727 25.67 26.91 37.67
N MET A 728 24.37 26.72 37.95
CA MET A 728 23.31 27.00 36.98
C MET A 728 23.28 28.48 36.56
N GLY A 729 23.59 29.40 37.49
CA GLY A 729 23.78 30.81 37.19
C GLY A 729 24.91 31.08 36.20
N LEU A 730 26.03 30.35 36.32
CA LEU A 730 27.16 30.46 35.39
C LEU A 730 26.79 29.95 33.99
N PHE A 731 26.03 28.85 33.88
CA PHE A 731 25.54 28.34 32.58
C PHE A 731 24.56 29.30 31.89
N LYS A 732 23.66 29.89 32.67
CA LYS A 732 22.73 30.91 32.16
C LYS A 732 23.50 32.14 31.65
N GLU A 733 24.53 32.57 32.37
CA GLU A 733 25.40 33.67 31.93
C GLU A 733 26.23 33.31 30.69
N ALA A 734 26.65 32.04 30.55
CA ALA A 734 27.34 31.54 29.35
C ALA A 734 26.42 31.42 28.10
N GLY A 735 25.10 31.60 28.25
CA GLY A 735 24.15 31.64 27.13
C GLY A 735 23.58 30.29 26.71
N GLU A 736 23.71 29.24 27.53
CA GLU A 736 23.09 27.94 27.26
C GLU A 736 21.63 27.88 27.77
N ASP A 737 20.70 28.49 27.04
CA ASP A 737 19.25 28.27 27.24
C ASP A 737 18.74 26.97 26.59
N LYS A 738 19.64 26.11 26.10
CA LYS A 738 19.30 24.83 25.48
C LYS A 738 19.32 23.70 26.52
N LYS A 739 18.14 23.14 26.80
CA LYS A 739 17.95 21.89 27.56
C LYS A 739 18.93 20.80 27.06
N PRO A 740 19.74 20.17 27.93
CA PRO A 740 20.55 19.02 27.53
C PRO A 740 19.65 17.83 27.22
N GLN A 741 19.78 17.26 26.01
CA GLN A 741 19.07 16.05 25.61
C GLN A 741 19.60 14.85 26.40
N PHE A 742 18.70 14.02 26.94
CA PHE A 742 19.07 12.81 27.68
C PHE A 742 18.42 11.56 27.08
N GLY A 743 19.24 10.53 26.87
CA GLY A 743 18.82 9.15 26.64
C GLY A 743 18.66 8.34 27.94
N ASN A 744 17.60 7.53 27.97
CA ASN A 744 17.23 6.31 28.73
C ASN A 744 17.77 6.03 30.16
N LEU A 745 16.85 5.71 31.10
CA LEU A 745 16.94 4.58 32.06
C LEU A 745 15.71 4.40 33.00
N ILE A 746 15.28 3.12 33.16
CA ILE A 746 14.38 2.46 34.14
C ILE A 746 12.86 2.53 33.90
N ASP A 747 12.24 1.35 33.68
CA ASP A 747 10.79 1.10 33.55
C ASP A 747 10.24 0.44 34.83
N PHE A 748 9.07 0.88 35.30
CA PHE A 748 8.30 0.21 36.36
C PHE A 748 7.03 -0.40 35.75
N LYS A 749 6.67 -1.63 36.16
CA LYS A 749 5.41 -2.28 35.76
C LYS A 749 4.59 -2.65 36.98
N ILE A 750 3.30 -2.30 36.97
CA ILE A 750 2.30 -2.73 37.94
C ILE A 750 1.31 -3.62 37.17
N GLU A 751 1.16 -4.88 37.56
CA GLU A 751 0.08 -5.76 37.08
C GLU A 751 -0.94 -6.03 38.19
N GLY A 752 -2.20 -6.22 37.79
CA GLY A 752 -3.37 -5.90 38.60
C GLY A 752 -3.71 -6.79 39.81
N ASN A 753 -4.50 -6.15 40.67
CA ASN A 753 -5.46 -6.62 41.68
C ASN A 753 -5.06 -7.46 42.90
N LYS A 754 -3.82 -7.94 43.05
CA LYS A 754 -3.32 -8.40 44.37
C LYS A 754 -1.87 -7.98 44.55
N GLY A 755 -1.69 -6.75 45.08
CA GLY A 755 -0.41 -6.03 45.24
C GLY A 755 0.83 -6.86 45.61
N ALA A 756 1.53 -7.37 44.61
CA ALA A 756 2.89 -7.89 44.69
C ALA A 756 3.75 -7.20 43.62
N ILE A 757 4.96 -6.78 43.98
CA ILE A 757 5.95 -6.19 43.06
C ILE A 757 7.08 -7.21 42.90
N LEU A 758 7.26 -7.70 41.67
CA LEU A 758 8.42 -8.52 41.30
C LEU A 758 9.57 -7.58 40.92
N ILE A 759 10.71 -7.69 41.58
CA ILE A 759 11.92 -6.92 41.25
C ILE A 759 12.98 -7.92 40.75
N GLU A 760 13.16 -8.03 39.44
CA GLU A 760 14.30 -8.74 38.86
C GLU A 760 15.51 -7.82 38.80
N ARG A 761 16.59 -8.21 39.47
CA ARG A 761 17.90 -7.55 39.38
C ARG A 761 18.77 -8.35 38.41
N LYS A 762 19.03 -7.80 37.22
CA LYS A 762 20.13 -8.27 36.37
C LYS A 762 21.42 -7.59 36.82
N GLU A 763 22.29 -8.32 37.49
CA GLU A 763 23.69 -7.92 37.58
C GLU A 763 24.41 -8.44 36.33
N SER A 764 25.00 -7.52 35.58
CA SER A 764 25.91 -7.88 34.49
C SER A 764 27.29 -8.03 35.11
N ASP A 765 27.65 -9.26 35.45
CA ASP A 765 29.00 -9.81 35.29
C ASP A 765 28.86 -11.34 35.26
N GLY A 766 29.71 -12.00 34.48
CA GLY A 766 29.53 -13.38 34.01
C GLY A 766 29.33 -14.43 35.12
N ASP A 767 28.51 -15.43 34.78
CA ASP A 767 28.22 -16.67 35.53
C ASP A 767 27.97 -16.53 37.03
N THR A 768 26.70 -16.42 37.43
CA THR A 768 26.15 -17.03 38.66
C THR A 768 24.62 -16.94 38.69
N GLU A 769 23.96 -17.93 39.31
CA GLU A 769 22.51 -18.18 39.33
C GLU A 769 21.64 -16.98 39.74
N GLU A 770 20.52 -16.78 39.03
CA GLU A 770 19.49 -15.77 39.34
C GLU A 770 18.75 -16.11 40.65
N LYS A 771 18.91 -15.26 41.69
CA LYS A 771 18.01 -15.25 42.85
C LYS A 771 17.06 -14.06 42.76
N SER A 772 15.78 -14.32 42.50
CA SER A 772 14.71 -13.31 42.56
C SER A 772 14.22 -13.13 44.01
N LYS A 773 13.88 -11.89 44.39
CA LYS A 773 13.21 -11.59 45.67
C LYS A 773 11.91 -10.84 45.41
N THR A 774 10.86 -11.22 46.11
CA THR A 774 9.52 -10.62 45.99
C THR A 774 9.24 -9.74 47.21
N ILE A 775 8.64 -8.56 46.99
CA ILE A 775 8.10 -7.73 48.07
C ILE A 775 6.58 -7.90 48.11
N ILE A 776 6.07 -8.24 49.28
CA ILE A 776 4.64 -8.40 49.57
C ILE A 776 4.20 -7.42 50.64
N LYS A 777 2.93 -6.98 50.55
CA LYS A 777 2.32 -6.06 51.49
C LYS A 777 1.48 -6.83 52.50
N GLU A 778 1.96 -6.93 53.74
CA GLU A 778 1.23 -7.53 54.86
C GLU A 778 0.86 -6.46 55.87
N ASN A 779 -0.42 -6.40 56.27
CA ASN A 779 -0.94 -5.50 57.30
C ASN A 779 -0.54 -4.02 57.10
N GLY A 780 -0.55 -3.56 55.85
CA GLY A 780 -0.24 -2.18 55.49
C GLY A 780 1.25 -1.87 55.32
N ASN A 781 2.16 -2.76 55.74
CA ASN A 781 3.61 -2.57 55.65
C ASN A 781 4.24 -3.46 54.58
N TRP A 782 5.26 -2.93 53.89
CA TRP A 782 6.00 -3.66 52.85
C TRP A 782 7.12 -4.49 53.48
N LYS A 783 7.14 -5.79 53.23
CA LYS A 783 8.21 -6.70 53.66
C LYS A 783 8.81 -7.45 52.48
N TRP A 784 10.11 -7.71 52.54
CA TRP A 784 10.79 -8.64 51.64
C TRP A 784 10.41 -10.07 52.04
N SER A 785 9.93 -10.91 51.12
CA SER A 785 9.76 -12.33 51.43
C SER A 785 11.15 -12.99 51.45
N GLU A 786 11.42 -13.73 52.52
CA GLU A 786 12.58 -14.61 52.57
C GLU A 786 12.21 -15.90 51.82
N SER A 787 12.69 -16.00 50.57
CA SER A 787 12.59 -17.13 49.62
C SER A 787 11.33 -17.25 48.75
N PHE A 788 11.59 -17.72 47.53
CA PHE A 788 10.70 -18.44 46.63
C PHE A 788 11.37 -19.79 46.35
#